data_AF-I0IHW1-F1
#
_entry.id   AF-I0IHW1-F1
#
_cell.length_a   1.000
_cell.length_b   1.000
_cell.length_c   1.000
_cell.angle_alpha   90.00
_cell.angle_beta   90.00
_cell.angle_gamma   90.00
#
_symmetry.space_group_name_H-M   'P 1'
#
loop_
_entity.id
_entity.type
_entity.pdbx_description
1 polymer ?
#
loop_
_entity_poly.entity_id
_entity_poly.type
_entity_poly.pdbx_seq_one_letter_code
_entity_poly.pdbx_strand_id
1 'polypeptide(L)'
;MADAADGAARRIDHLREELRRHNRLYYVEARQEVSDAVYDAMLRELADLEAEHPELADPDSPTARVGGEPIAGFETVEHAVPMRSIDNTYDREELRAWHERVVRRLTEAGETATPALFFEPKIDGVALSLVYEHGRLVRAVTRGDGTRGDDVTHNARQVASIPLVLGGTPPAVLEVRGEVFLPHAAFAAANAAKQRRGEELFANPRNTTAGAMKQKDPAKVLPGLRFVAHGRGRVEPPDAFAGQAAFLAACAGFGLPPTPGTAAVPGFEEAWERVEALRAGRRALDFETDGAVLKVDDFGLQGLLGSTSKAPRWCVAFKYPAERATTRLLEVEVQVGKTGKLTPRARMEPVLVAGTTVTYATLHNFGELTRRDVRVGDTVVIEKAGEIIPQVIEPVLAERPADAQPVVPPAACPVCGTAARPEYGGEAEGSAEEESGRFCPNPSCPAQFRERLIHFAGRRQMDIEGLGEKMVDALLGLGSGFLATLPDLYRLHEHRDVLRHVAGIGSAAALAAEQRERFGKKPLKSPPTHTRLDALLGGIERSKSRGLAAVLSGIGIRGVGHAVARDLAGWAGDVDRLVGADPLTLTDALSEADPQRAEEQIRSYADAAEALLAALKTETASVALAGRDPAAVGTAAFLREHRSLLKLGARFGSARIDRVAAALPTVAEAQAAGVSGVVDALRTPGVVAANVAAFFASDRGRELVAALRERGVVLEAERPPASAAPPAAAVAGKKIVLTGRLERFTRPELTDLLRARGAEVSSAVSSKTDLLIAGEAAGSKRAKALKLGVTIWTEAELLAAVPGLA
;
A
#
# COMPACT_ATOMS: atom_id res chain seq x y z
N MET A 1 43.87 38.26 4.19
CA MET A 1 42.55 37.67 3.90
C MET A 1 42.65 36.21 3.46
N ALA A 2 43.52 35.85 2.50
CA ALA A 2 43.69 34.44 2.07
C ALA A 2 44.11 33.48 3.21
N ASP A 3 45.00 33.91 4.11
CA ASP A 3 45.50 33.09 5.24
C ASP A 3 44.45 32.85 6.35
N ALA A 4 43.54 33.81 6.54
CA ALA A 4 42.42 33.69 7.49
C ALA A 4 41.29 32.80 6.93
N ALA A 5 41.02 32.89 5.62
CA ALA A 5 40.07 32.02 4.92
C ALA A 5 40.55 30.55 4.89
N ASP A 6 41.86 30.32 4.73
CA ASP A 6 42.47 28.98 4.81
C ASP A 6 42.43 28.42 6.25
N GLY A 7 42.51 29.29 7.27
CA GLY A 7 42.27 28.93 8.67
C GLY A 7 40.82 28.52 8.96
N ALA A 8 39.85 29.30 8.49
CA ALA A 8 38.42 29.02 8.66
C ALA A 8 37.99 27.73 7.95
N ALA A 9 38.43 27.52 6.70
CA ALA A 9 38.16 26.29 5.96
C ALA A 9 38.68 25.04 6.67
N ARG A 10 39.94 25.05 7.14
CA ARG A 10 40.51 23.94 7.92
C ARG A 10 39.75 23.67 9.22
N ARG A 11 39.29 24.72 9.91
CA ARG A 11 38.52 24.58 11.15
C ARG A 11 37.13 24.01 10.90
N ILE A 12 36.43 24.50 9.87
CA ILE A 12 35.13 23.99 9.43
C ILE A 12 35.23 22.50 9.08
N ASP A 13 36.23 22.11 8.28
CA ASP A 13 36.42 20.71 7.89
C ASP A 13 36.74 19.82 9.10
N HIS A 14 37.60 20.28 10.01
CA HIS A 14 37.91 19.57 11.25
C HIS A 14 36.68 19.39 12.16
N LEU A 15 35.87 20.45 12.34
CA LEU A 15 34.63 20.37 13.14
C LEU A 15 33.62 19.41 12.51
N ARG A 16 33.47 19.44 11.17
CA ARG A 16 32.62 18.49 10.45
C ARG A 16 33.09 17.05 10.65
N GLU A 17 34.40 16.81 10.59
CA GLU A 17 34.99 15.48 10.81
C GLU A 17 34.78 14.98 12.24
N GLU A 18 35.09 15.79 13.26
CA GLU A 18 34.91 15.41 14.66
C GLU A 18 33.43 15.19 15.01
N LEU A 19 32.52 16.05 14.54
CA LEU A 19 31.08 15.87 14.77
C LEU A 19 30.56 14.58 14.12
N ARG A 20 31.04 14.22 12.92
CA ARG A 20 30.71 12.94 12.26
C ARG A 20 31.29 11.76 13.03
N ARG A 21 32.54 11.86 13.50
CA ARG A 21 33.21 10.83 14.32
C ARG A 21 32.45 10.57 15.61
N HIS A 22 32.09 11.62 16.35
CA HIS A 22 31.33 11.51 17.60
C HIS A 22 29.91 10.97 17.39
N ASN A 23 29.25 11.37 16.30
CA ASN A 23 27.94 10.82 15.94
C ASN A 23 28.03 9.30 15.66
N ARG A 24 29.05 8.86 14.92
CA ARG A 24 29.33 7.42 14.70
C ARG A 24 29.60 6.69 16.02
N LEU A 25 30.48 7.21 16.87
CA LEU A 25 30.79 6.60 18.17
C LEU A 25 29.52 6.38 19.01
N TYR A 26 28.66 7.41 19.05
CA TYR A 26 27.43 7.36 19.84
C TYR A 26 26.41 6.37 19.30
N TYR A 27 26.09 6.44 18.00
CA TYR A 27 24.99 5.62 17.43
C TYR A 27 25.41 4.23 16.97
N VAL A 28 26.67 4.05 16.54
CA VAL A 28 27.16 2.77 16.00
C VAL A 28 27.89 1.97 17.07
N GLU A 29 28.79 2.62 17.82
CA GLU A 29 29.65 1.95 18.81
C GLU A 29 29.07 1.99 20.23
N ALA A 30 27.92 2.66 20.42
CA ALA A 30 27.29 2.89 21.73
C ALA A 30 28.25 3.47 22.78
N ARG A 31 29.18 4.33 22.32
CA ARG A 31 30.26 4.91 23.13
C ARG A 31 30.21 6.43 23.06
N GLN A 32 30.32 7.08 24.21
CA GLN A 32 30.37 8.55 24.31
C GLN A 32 31.74 8.99 24.81
N GLU A 33 32.48 9.74 23.99
CA GLU A 33 33.79 10.32 24.37
C GLU A 33 33.69 11.76 24.87
N VAL A 34 32.71 12.51 24.35
CA VAL A 34 32.45 13.91 24.71
C VAL A 34 31.06 14.04 25.29
N SER A 35 30.90 14.87 26.32
CA SER A 35 29.58 15.20 26.85
C SER A 35 28.72 15.94 25.82
N ASP A 36 27.41 15.84 25.94
CA ASP A 36 26.45 16.53 25.05
C ASP A 36 26.73 18.04 24.98
N ALA A 37 27.10 18.67 26.10
CA ALA A 37 27.44 20.09 26.15
C ALA A 37 28.64 20.47 25.26
N VAL A 38 29.62 19.58 25.14
CA VAL A 38 30.81 19.76 24.29
C VAL A 38 30.45 19.52 22.82
N TYR A 39 29.65 18.49 22.53
CA TYR A 39 29.13 18.26 21.18
C TYR A 39 28.34 19.46 20.66
N ASP A 40 27.42 19.97 21.47
CA ASP A 40 26.61 21.15 21.14
C ASP A 40 27.47 22.41 20.97
N ALA A 41 28.57 22.54 21.73
CA ALA A 41 29.51 23.65 21.56
C ALA A 41 30.23 23.59 20.21
N MET A 42 30.70 22.40 19.79
CA MET A 42 31.30 22.20 18.46
C MET A 42 30.29 22.46 17.34
N LEU A 43 29.05 22.02 17.51
CA LEU A 43 27.99 22.25 16.52
C LEU A 43 27.64 23.74 16.38
N ARG A 44 27.58 24.48 17.50
CA ARG A 44 27.39 25.94 17.50
C ARG A 44 28.57 26.65 16.84
N GLU A 45 29.81 26.29 17.18
CA GLU A 45 31.00 26.87 16.56
C GLU A 45 31.00 26.66 15.03
N LEU A 46 30.65 25.46 14.57
CA LEU A 46 30.52 25.18 13.14
C LEU A 46 29.43 26.04 12.48
N ALA A 47 28.29 26.21 13.14
CA ALA A 47 27.19 27.03 12.62
C ALA A 47 27.57 28.52 12.50
N ASP A 48 28.27 29.05 13.50
CA ASP A 48 28.76 30.43 13.49
C ASP A 48 29.78 30.63 12.35
N LEU A 49 30.74 29.71 12.19
CA LEU A 49 31.74 29.76 11.12
C LEU A 49 31.13 29.66 9.72
N GLU A 50 30.12 28.82 9.52
CA GLU A 50 29.42 28.70 8.22
C GLU A 50 28.53 29.92 7.91
N ALA A 51 28.00 30.59 8.94
CA ALA A 51 27.28 31.84 8.78
C ALA A 51 28.22 33.01 8.44
N GLU A 52 29.41 33.05 9.04
CA GLU A 52 30.46 34.02 8.73
C GLU A 52 31.11 33.80 7.35
N HIS A 53 31.15 32.54 6.89
CA HIS A 53 31.71 32.14 5.60
C HIS A 53 30.69 31.37 4.73
N PRO A 54 29.67 32.05 4.16
CA PRO A 54 28.64 31.40 3.34
C PRO A 54 29.18 30.65 2.12
N GLU A 55 30.34 31.04 1.60
CA GLU A 55 31.04 30.36 0.51
C GLU A 55 31.58 28.98 0.88
N LEU A 56 31.73 28.68 2.18
CA LEU A 56 32.18 27.40 2.72
C LEU A 56 31.02 26.55 3.28
N ALA A 57 29.80 27.10 3.29
CA ALA A 57 28.60 26.39 3.75
C ALA A 57 28.31 25.17 2.85
N ASP A 58 28.00 24.04 3.48
CA ASP A 58 27.68 22.78 2.81
C ASP A 58 26.25 22.36 3.18
N PRO A 59 25.34 22.10 2.22
CA PRO A 59 23.98 21.60 2.50
C PRO A 59 23.95 20.23 3.21
N ASP A 60 25.06 19.49 3.26
CA ASP A 60 25.22 18.23 4.00
C ASP A 60 26.10 18.39 5.26
N SER A 61 26.30 19.63 5.72
CA SER A 61 26.91 19.93 7.01
C SER A 61 26.05 19.43 8.17
N PRO A 62 26.63 19.01 9.31
CA PRO A 62 25.88 18.67 10.52
C PRO A 62 24.91 19.77 11.01
N THR A 63 25.20 21.03 10.71
CA THR A 63 24.38 22.22 11.04
C THR A 63 23.12 22.33 10.20
N ALA A 64 23.16 21.84 8.95
CA ALA A 64 22.05 21.84 7.99
C ALA A 64 20.92 20.86 8.35
N ARG A 65 21.02 20.20 9.51
CA ARG A 65 19.93 19.39 10.07
C ARG A 65 18.80 20.24 10.61
N VAL A 66 19.01 21.47 11.08
CA VAL A 66 17.95 22.26 11.72
C VAL A 66 17.36 23.26 10.72
N GLY A 67 16.07 23.09 10.40
CA GLY A 67 15.30 24.10 9.65
C GLY A 67 15.37 23.93 8.13
N GLY A 68 14.27 23.45 7.55
CA GLY A 68 13.93 23.62 6.15
C GLY A 68 12.56 24.29 6.03
N GLU A 69 12.28 24.95 4.92
CA GLU A 69 10.95 25.54 4.70
C GLU A 69 9.87 24.43 4.70
N PRO A 70 8.70 24.67 5.32
CA PRO A 70 7.60 23.72 5.28
C PRO A 70 7.20 23.39 3.84
N ILE A 71 7.10 22.10 3.53
CA ILE A 71 6.70 21.63 2.21
C ILE A 71 5.16 21.64 2.07
N ALA A 72 4.66 21.90 0.86
CA ALA A 72 3.22 21.88 0.58
C ALA A 72 2.62 20.46 0.69
N GLY A 73 3.39 19.45 0.26
CA GLY A 73 3.02 18.04 0.26
C GLY A 73 4.22 17.18 -0.14
N PHE A 74 4.11 15.87 0.10
CA PHE A 74 5.14 14.90 -0.25
C PHE A 74 5.01 14.50 -1.72
N GLU A 75 6.14 14.34 -2.40
CA GLU A 75 6.19 13.72 -3.73
C GLU A 75 6.20 12.20 -3.58
N THR A 76 5.40 11.49 -4.38
CA THR A 76 5.45 10.03 -4.44
C THR A 76 6.39 9.61 -5.56
N VAL A 77 7.45 8.88 -5.21
CA VAL A 77 8.51 8.44 -6.12
C VAL A 77 8.57 6.92 -6.22
N GLU A 78 9.10 6.44 -7.33
CA GLU A 78 9.28 5.00 -7.59
C GLU A 78 10.61 4.49 -7.02
N HIS A 79 10.57 3.31 -6.40
CA HIS A 79 11.77 2.65 -5.89
C HIS A 79 12.54 2.00 -7.05
N ALA A 80 13.85 2.22 -7.11
CA ALA A 80 14.70 1.60 -8.14
C ALA A 80 14.66 0.06 -8.10
N VAL A 81 14.57 -0.49 -6.88
CA VAL A 81 14.29 -1.91 -6.64
C VAL A 81 13.03 -1.98 -5.78
N PRO A 82 12.02 -2.83 -6.07
CA PRO A 82 10.83 -2.90 -5.23
C PRO A 82 11.15 -3.28 -3.76
N MET A 83 10.47 -2.63 -2.80
CA MET A 83 10.48 -2.99 -1.39
C MET A 83 9.39 -4.02 -1.11
N ARG A 84 9.76 -5.30 -1.14
CA ARG A 84 8.83 -6.42 -0.97
C ARG A 84 8.45 -6.65 0.50
N SER A 85 7.32 -7.31 0.72
CA SER A 85 6.99 -7.85 2.03
C SER A 85 7.75 -9.16 2.27
N ILE A 86 7.76 -9.63 3.51
CA ILE A 86 8.40 -10.89 3.92
C ILE A 86 7.30 -11.85 4.36
N ASP A 87 7.44 -13.14 4.04
CA ASP A 87 6.52 -14.18 4.51
C ASP A 87 6.71 -14.43 6.02
N ASN A 88 5.63 -14.82 6.70
CA ASN A 88 5.66 -15.06 8.15
C ASN A 88 5.60 -16.56 8.48
N THR A 89 6.25 -16.93 9.57
CA THR A 89 6.10 -18.22 10.27
C THR A 89 5.85 -17.96 11.75
N TYR A 90 5.23 -18.91 12.44
CA TYR A 90 4.77 -18.74 13.83
C TYR A 90 5.28 -19.82 14.79
N ASP A 91 5.74 -20.94 14.26
CA ASP A 91 6.31 -22.03 15.06
C ASP A 91 7.63 -22.55 14.45
N ARG A 92 8.31 -23.40 15.22
CA ARG A 92 9.63 -23.92 14.86
C ARG A 92 9.54 -24.80 13.62
N GLU A 93 8.47 -25.58 13.51
CA GLU A 93 8.23 -26.54 12.44
C GLU A 93 8.02 -25.82 11.09
N GLU A 94 7.21 -24.76 11.07
CA GLU A 94 7.01 -23.89 9.90
C GLU A 94 8.32 -23.21 9.46
N LEU A 95 9.11 -22.72 10.42
CA LEU A 95 10.41 -22.09 10.14
C LEU A 95 11.42 -23.13 9.62
N ARG A 96 11.44 -24.34 10.17
CA ARG A 96 12.27 -25.44 9.68
C ARG A 96 11.87 -25.83 8.26
N ALA A 97 10.57 -25.95 8.00
CA ALA A 97 10.05 -26.25 6.67
C ALA A 97 10.44 -25.17 5.65
N TRP A 98 10.51 -23.90 6.04
CA TRP A 98 11.07 -22.84 5.19
C TRP A 98 12.55 -23.10 4.86
N HIS A 99 13.37 -23.39 5.87
CA HIS A 99 14.79 -23.67 5.68
C HIS A 99 15.02 -24.88 4.76
N GLU A 100 14.28 -25.96 4.94
CA GLU A 100 14.33 -27.14 4.06
C GLU A 100 13.97 -26.82 2.61
N ARG A 101 12.98 -25.93 2.38
CA ARG A 101 12.65 -25.44 1.03
C ARG A 101 13.77 -24.62 0.41
N VAL A 102 14.48 -23.83 1.22
CA VAL A 102 15.65 -23.06 0.77
C VAL A 102 16.77 -24.01 0.36
N VAL A 103 17.16 -24.95 1.23
CA VAL A 103 18.21 -25.94 0.96
C VAL A 103 17.89 -26.74 -0.30
N ARG A 104 16.67 -27.29 -0.41
CA ARG A 104 16.26 -28.08 -1.57
C ARG A 104 16.44 -27.33 -2.89
N ARG A 105 16.01 -26.06 -2.94
CA ARG A 105 16.13 -25.24 -4.17
C ARG A 105 17.56 -24.91 -4.53
N LEU A 106 18.41 -24.67 -3.53
CA LEU A 106 19.83 -24.46 -3.75
C LEU A 106 20.49 -25.75 -4.28
N THR A 107 20.14 -26.91 -3.71
CA THR A 107 20.59 -28.21 -4.23
C THR A 107 20.14 -28.47 -5.66
N GLU A 108 18.89 -28.16 -5.99
CA GLU A 108 18.37 -28.22 -7.37
C GLU A 108 19.12 -27.27 -8.32
N ALA A 109 19.65 -26.16 -7.81
CA ALA A 109 20.47 -25.19 -8.54
C ALA A 109 21.97 -25.56 -8.58
N GLY A 110 22.38 -26.69 -8.00
CA GLY A 110 23.76 -27.19 -8.01
C GLY A 110 24.59 -26.89 -6.74
N GLU A 111 24.00 -26.24 -5.73
CA GLU A 111 24.67 -25.91 -4.47
C GLU A 111 24.53 -27.05 -3.44
N THR A 112 25.65 -27.63 -3.03
CA THR A 112 25.67 -28.81 -2.12
C THR A 112 25.92 -28.44 -0.66
N ALA A 113 26.46 -27.25 -0.38
CA ALA A 113 26.66 -26.76 0.97
C ALA A 113 25.35 -26.23 1.57
N THR A 114 25.14 -26.46 2.87
CA THR A 114 24.05 -25.80 3.58
C THR A 114 24.36 -24.31 3.69
N PRO A 115 23.44 -23.41 3.29
CA PRO A 115 23.71 -21.98 3.31
C PRO A 115 23.79 -21.46 4.76
N ALA A 116 24.77 -20.59 5.01
CA ALA A 116 24.75 -19.79 6.23
C ALA A 116 23.52 -18.88 6.25
N LEU A 117 22.97 -18.70 7.45
CA LEU A 117 21.84 -17.80 7.68
C LEU A 117 22.32 -16.53 8.37
N PHE A 118 21.50 -15.49 8.26
CA PHE A 118 21.67 -14.23 8.97
C PHE A 118 20.44 -13.96 9.81
N PHE A 119 20.65 -13.78 11.11
CA PHE A 119 19.64 -13.50 12.11
C PHE A 119 19.58 -12.01 12.43
N GLU A 120 18.37 -11.46 12.48
CA GLU A 120 18.11 -10.06 12.87
C GLU A 120 16.84 -9.94 13.71
N PRO A 121 16.81 -9.14 14.79
CA PRO A 121 15.57 -8.74 15.44
C PRO A 121 14.63 -8.00 14.47
N LYS A 122 13.33 -8.30 14.55
CA LYS A 122 12.32 -7.66 13.69
C LYS A 122 11.77 -6.40 14.36
N ILE A 123 12.39 -5.26 14.03
CA ILE A 123 12.05 -3.97 14.64
C ILE A 123 10.66 -3.50 14.21
N ASP A 124 9.87 -3.04 15.18
CA ASP A 124 8.55 -2.46 14.96
C ASP A 124 8.63 -0.94 14.71
N GLY A 125 9.01 -0.56 13.48
CA GLY A 125 9.14 0.84 13.08
C GLY A 125 8.48 1.17 11.74
N VAL A 126 9.11 2.07 10.99
CA VAL A 126 8.72 2.46 9.64
C VAL A 126 9.87 2.22 8.68
N ALA A 127 9.62 1.38 7.67
CA ALA A 127 10.60 1.09 6.64
C ALA A 127 10.94 2.33 5.81
N LEU A 128 12.25 2.57 5.67
CA LEU A 128 12.83 3.70 4.96
C LEU A 128 13.95 3.22 4.03
N SER A 129 13.97 3.75 2.81
CA SER A 129 15.05 3.55 1.84
C SER A 129 15.87 4.84 1.72
N LEU A 130 17.17 4.78 2.01
CA LEU A 130 18.12 5.88 1.93
C LEU A 130 19.01 5.70 0.73
N VAL A 131 18.99 6.64 -0.21
CA VAL A 131 19.83 6.63 -1.41
C VAL A 131 20.99 7.59 -1.20
N TYR A 132 22.20 7.04 -1.28
CA TYR A 132 23.45 7.79 -1.28
C TYR A 132 24.08 7.74 -2.67
N GLU A 133 24.52 8.89 -3.17
CA GLU A 133 25.33 9.01 -4.38
C GLU A 133 26.67 9.64 -4.01
N HIS A 134 27.76 8.96 -4.36
CA HIS A 134 29.12 9.34 -3.98
C HIS A 134 29.26 9.66 -2.48
N GLY A 135 28.58 8.86 -1.64
CA GLY A 135 28.57 8.99 -0.19
C GLY A 135 27.65 10.06 0.38
N ARG A 136 26.90 10.83 -0.42
CA ARG A 136 26.03 11.92 0.06
C ARG A 136 24.56 11.52 -0.01
N LEU A 137 23.79 11.83 1.02
CA LEU A 137 22.36 11.49 1.09
C LEU A 137 21.57 12.34 0.10
N VAL A 138 21.16 11.73 -1.01
CA VAL A 138 20.38 12.41 -2.06
C VAL A 138 18.89 12.22 -1.88
N ARG A 139 18.44 11.10 -1.30
CA ARG A 139 17.01 10.80 -1.16
C ARG A 139 16.70 9.87 0.01
N ALA A 140 15.57 10.06 0.66
CA ALA A 140 14.97 9.11 1.59
C ALA A 140 13.50 8.87 1.22
N VAL A 141 13.11 7.60 1.02
CA VAL A 141 11.78 7.23 0.53
C VAL A 141 11.13 6.23 1.48
N THR A 142 9.88 6.49 1.88
CA THR A 142 9.08 5.51 2.64
C THR A 142 8.73 4.29 1.79
N ARG A 143 8.33 3.17 2.42
CA ARG A 143 7.92 1.97 1.64
C ARG A 143 6.73 2.21 0.69
N GLY A 144 5.72 2.95 1.15
CA GLY A 144 4.44 3.09 0.46
C GLY A 144 3.79 1.73 0.14
N ASP A 145 3.48 1.49 -1.13
CA ASP A 145 2.89 0.22 -1.60
C ASP A 145 3.93 -0.85 -1.96
N GLY A 146 5.22 -0.53 -1.84
CA GLY A 146 6.35 -1.40 -2.16
C GLY A 146 6.97 -1.13 -3.53
N THR A 147 6.26 -0.49 -4.45
CA THR A 147 6.83 -0.01 -5.73
C THR A 147 7.02 1.50 -5.71
N ARG A 148 6.12 2.22 -5.04
CA ARG A 148 6.18 3.67 -4.86
C ARG A 148 6.05 4.06 -3.39
N GLY A 149 6.72 5.15 -3.03
CA GLY A 149 6.71 5.68 -1.68
C GLY A 149 6.86 7.20 -1.65
N ASP A 150 6.54 7.79 -0.50
CA ASP A 150 6.66 9.24 -0.31
C ASP A 150 8.14 9.60 -0.06
N ASP A 151 8.65 10.61 -0.77
CA ASP A 151 9.95 11.23 -0.54
C ASP A 151 9.89 12.03 0.76
N VAL A 152 10.60 11.55 1.77
CA VAL A 152 10.67 12.13 3.12
C VAL A 152 12.09 12.61 3.43
N THR A 153 12.87 12.97 2.41
CA THR A 153 14.29 13.37 2.54
C THR A 153 14.48 14.47 3.58
N HIS A 154 13.63 15.50 3.59
CA HIS A 154 13.68 16.59 4.55
C HIS A 154 13.49 16.13 6.00
N ASN A 155 12.61 15.15 6.24
CA ASN A 155 12.38 14.59 7.56
C ASN A 155 13.48 13.60 7.95
N ALA A 156 13.99 12.80 7.01
CA ALA A 156 15.09 11.86 7.27
C ALA A 156 16.38 12.58 7.68
N ARG A 157 16.65 13.77 7.11
CA ARG A 157 17.79 14.62 7.51
C ARG A 157 17.76 15.03 9.00
N GLN A 158 16.57 15.07 9.62
CA GLN A 158 16.39 15.36 11.05
C GLN A 158 16.77 14.19 11.96
N VAL A 159 16.84 12.96 11.42
CA VAL A 159 17.15 11.76 12.20
C VAL A 159 18.66 11.71 12.43
N ALA A 160 19.08 11.95 13.67
CA ALA A 160 20.48 12.15 14.03
C ALA A 160 21.39 10.95 13.71
N SER A 161 20.86 9.72 13.75
CA SER A 161 21.60 8.50 13.42
C SER A 161 21.71 8.22 11.91
N ILE A 162 21.14 9.08 11.06
CA ILE A 162 21.31 9.02 9.60
C ILE A 162 22.42 10.01 9.23
N PRO A 163 23.61 9.56 8.81
CA PRO A 163 24.66 10.45 8.32
C PRO A 163 24.24 11.13 7.01
N LEU A 164 24.49 12.44 6.88
CA LEU A 164 24.26 13.15 5.60
C LEU A 164 25.37 12.83 4.58
N VAL A 165 26.56 12.52 5.09
CA VAL A 165 27.72 12.08 4.31
C VAL A 165 28.28 10.82 4.98
N LEU A 166 28.42 9.75 4.21
CA LEU A 166 29.00 8.48 4.65
C LEU A 166 30.51 8.63 4.87
N GLY A 167 31.02 7.97 5.90
CA GLY A 167 32.47 7.84 6.12
C GLY A 167 33.12 6.80 5.20
N GLY A 168 34.45 6.81 5.11
CA GLY A 168 35.22 5.83 4.35
C GLY A 168 35.04 5.94 2.83
N THR A 169 35.04 4.80 2.14
CA THR A 169 34.95 4.72 0.67
C THR A 169 33.68 3.98 0.26
N PRO A 170 32.50 4.62 0.30
CA PRO A 170 31.24 3.99 -0.08
C PRO A 170 31.17 3.74 -1.60
N PRO A 171 30.31 2.80 -2.05
CA PRO A 171 30.01 2.62 -3.47
C PRO A 171 29.48 3.92 -4.13
N ALA A 172 29.57 3.99 -5.46
CA ALA A 172 29.14 5.18 -6.21
C ALA A 172 27.65 5.45 -6.02
N VAL A 173 26.84 4.40 -6.00
CA VAL A 173 25.43 4.43 -5.58
C VAL A 173 25.22 3.39 -4.50
N LEU A 174 24.61 3.80 -3.39
CA LEU A 174 24.29 2.93 -2.27
C LEU A 174 22.87 3.22 -1.76
N GLU A 175 21.93 2.32 -2.05
CA GLU A 175 20.61 2.32 -1.43
C GLU A 175 20.62 1.44 -0.17
N VAL A 176 20.52 2.06 1.01
CA VAL A 176 20.41 1.39 2.30
C VAL A 176 18.96 1.35 2.75
N ARG A 177 18.46 0.15 3.01
CA ARG A 177 17.12 -0.07 3.58
C ARG A 177 17.24 -0.32 5.06
N GLY A 178 16.35 0.31 5.79
CA GLY A 178 16.34 0.21 7.24
C GLY A 178 14.98 0.53 7.82
N GLU A 179 14.95 0.54 9.14
CA GLU A 179 13.77 0.92 9.90
C GLU A 179 14.09 2.18 10.69
N VAL A 180 13.26 3.21 10.54
CA VAL A 180 13.24 4.31 11.50
C VAL A 180 12.26 3.94 12.61
N PHE A 181 12.64 4.19 13.86
CA PHE A 181 11.83 3.88 15.03
C PHE A 181 12.08 4.92 16.13
N LEU A 182 11.18 4.93 17.12
CA LEU A 182 11.29 5.79 18.29
C LEU A 182 11.64 4.92 19.51
N PRO A 183 12.81 5.09 20.13
CA PRO A 183 13.19 4.31 21.29
C PRO A 183 12.24 4.51 22.48
N HIS A 184 12.15 3.53 23.38
CA HIS A 184 11.25 3.55 24.53
C HIS A 184 11.48 4.78 25.42
N ALA A 185 12.75 5.10 25.71
CA ALA A 185 13.11 6.26 26.51
C ALA A 185 12.66 7.58 25.85
N ALA A 186 12.86 7.72 24.52
CA ALA A 186 12.48 8.91 23.77
C ALA A 186 10.96 9.06 23.69
N PHE A 187 10.23 7.95 23.51
CA PHE A 187 8.77 7.93 23.51
C PHE A 187 8.20 8.35 24.88
N ALA A 188 8.74 7.81 25.97
CA ALA A 188 8.34 8.17 27.32
C ALA A 188 8.58 9.67 27.60
N ALA A 189 9.75 10.19 27.20
CA ALA A 189 10.07 11.62 27.33
C ALA A 189 9.12 12.52 26.52
N ALA A 190 8.79 12.13 25.29
CA ALA A 190 7.85 12.84 24.43
C ALA A 190 6.44 12.88 25.04
N ASN A 191 5.95 11.76 25.58
CA ASN A 191 4.66 11.69 26.27
C ASN A 191 4.65 12.51 27.56
N ALA A 192 5.71 12.46 28.37
CA ALA A 192 5.82 13.30 29.56
C ALA A 192 5.78 14.81 29.19
N ALA A 193 6.37 15.20 28.07
CA ALA A 193 6.30 16.58 27.58
C ALA A 193 4.88 16.98 27.13
N LYS A 194 4.14 16.09 26.45
CA LYS A 194 2.72 16.31 26.08
C LYS A 194 1.82 16.39 27.31
N GLN A 195 2.02 15.52 28.29
CA GLN A 195 1.28 15.50 29.55
C GLN A 195 1.43 16.83 30.30
N ARG A 196 2.65 17.36 30.40
CA ARG A 196 2.91 18.68 31.01
C ARG A 196 2.17 19.84 30.31
N ARG A 197 1.87 19.69 29.01
CA ARG A 197 1.13 20.68 28.21
C ARG A 197 -0.38 20.40 28.15
N GLY A 198 -0.88 19.35 28.80
CA GLY A 198 -2.28 18.95 28.75
C GLY A 198 -2.75 18.47 27.38
N GLU A 199 -1.83 17.97 26.54
CA GLU A 199 -2.13 17.42 25.23
C GLU A 199 -2.46 15.92 25.30
N GLU A 200 -3.21 15.41 24.31
CA GLU A 200 -3.42 13.97 24.14
C GLU A 200 -2.10 13.24 23.94
N LEU A 201 -1.88 12.14 24.66
CA LEU A 201 -0.65 11.36 24.59
C LEU A 201 -0.53 10.58 23.28
N PHE A 202 0.70 10.29 22.88
CA PHE A 202 0.94 9.37 21.78
C PHE A 202 0.61 7.93 22.18
N ALA A 203 -0.02 7.19 21.26
CA ALA A 203 -0.54 5.85 21.52
C ALA A 203 0.54 4.75 21.58
N ASN A 204 1.49 4.75 20.64
CA ASN A 204 2.60 3.79 20.60
C ASN A 204 3.79 4.34 19.80
N PRO A 205 5.00 3.76 19.97
CA PRO A 205 6.21 4.21 19.26
C PRO A 205 6.10 4.15 17.73
N ARG A 206 5.53 3.07 17.15
CA ARG A 206 5.41 2.87 15.70
C ARG A 206 4.59 3.96 15.02
N ASN A 207 3.38 4.23 15.52
CA ASN A 207 2.48 5.25 14.98
C ASN A 207 3.07 6.65 15.15
N THR A 208 3.76 6.90 16.27
CA THR A 208 4.45 8.16 16.52
C THR A 208 5.57 8.38 15.51
N THR A 209 6.36 7.35 15.24
CA THR A 209 7.41 7.34 14.22
C THR A 209 6.84 7.64 12.84
N ALA A 210 5.76 6.95 12.44
CA ALA A 210 5.11 7.18 11.15
C ALA A 210 4.57 8.61 11.01
N GLY A 211 3.97 9.16 12.07
CA GLY A 211 3.52 10.54 12.10
C GLY A 211 4.68 11.54 12.01
N ALA A 212 5.79 11.27 12.70
CA ALA A 212 6.98 12.13 12.68
C ALA A 212 7.65 12.15 11.31
N MET A 213 7.73 11.01 10.62
CA MET A 213 8.27 10.96 9.24
C MET A 213 7.37 11.61 8.20
N LYS A 214 6.10 11.89 8.53
CA LYS A 214 5.12 12.55 7.66
C LYS A 214 4.78 13.98 8.09
N GLN A 215 5.74 14.68 8.68
CA GLN A 215 5.61 16.12 8.95
C GLN A 215 5.90 16.95 7.70
N LYS A 216 5.02 17.90 7.39
CA LYS A 216 5.24 18.90 6.33
C LYS A 216 6.29 19.93 6.73
N ASP A 217 6.41 20.17 8.03
CA ASP A 217 7.39 21.07 8.61
C ASP A 217 8.47 20.21 9.28
N PRO A 218 9.70 20.16 8.73
CA PRO A 218 10.76 19.32 9.28
C PRO A 218 11.14 19.73 10.71
N ALA A 219 10.91 20.98 11.13
CA ALA A 219 11.15 21.41 12.50
C ALA A 219 10.18 20.76 13.52
N LYS A 220 9.11 20.13 13.05
CA LYS A 220 8.14 19.37 13.88
C LYS A 220 8.45 17.88 13.97
N VAL A 221 9.49 17.40 13.28
CA VAL A 221 9.94 16.02 13.42
C VAL A 221 10.39 15.82 14.87
N LEU A 222 9.86 14.77 15.50
CA LEU A 222 10.13 14.51 16.91
C LEU A 222 11.62 14.18 17.11
N PRO A 223 12.33 14.83 18.05
CA PRO A 223 13.70 14.47 18.37
C PRO A 223 13.77 13.06 18.98
N GLY A 224 14.92 12.41 18.82
CA GLY A 224 15.18 11.08 19.40
C GLY A 224 14.79 9.90 18.52
N LEU A 225 14.24 10.12 17.33
CA LEU A 225 14.13 9.08 16.30
C LEU A 225 15.50 8.47 15.99
N ARG A 226 15.52 7.17 15.75
CA ARG A 226 16.70 6.42 15.31
C ARG A 226 16.38 5.63 14.07
N PHE A 227 17.37 5.51 13.20
CA PHE A 227 17.38 4.63 12.02
C PHE A 227 18.36 3.50 12.27
N VAL A 228 18.05 2.31 11.79
CA VAL A 228 19.00 1.19 11.70
C VAL A 228 18.90 0.48 10.37
N ALA A 229 20.04 0.08 9.82
CA ALA A 229 20.14 -0.62 8.55
C ALA A 229 19.84 -2.13 8.71
N HIS A 230 19.02 -2.67 7.80
CA HIS A 230 18.67 -4.09 7.73
C HIS A 230 18.75 -4.68 6.32
N GLY A 231 19.01 -3.88 5.28
CA GLY A 231 19.12 -4.42 3.93
C GLY A 231 19.58 -3.40 2.90
N ARG A 232 19.64 -3.84 1.64
CA ARG A 232 20.07 -3.03 0.50
C ARG A 232 19.04 -3.00 -0.61
N GLY A 233 19.06 -1.94 -1.39
CA GLY A 233 18.41 -1.88 -2.71
C GLY A 233 19.45 -1.85 -3.82
N ARG A 234 19.40 -0.82 -4.68
CA ARG A 234 20.39 -0.59 -5.74
C ARG A 234 21.77 -0.28 -5.14
N VAL A 235 22.81 -0.98 -5.63
CA VAL A 235 24.21 -0.76 -5.27
C VAL A 235 25.05 -0.76 -6.54
N GLU A 236 26.00 0.16 -6.64
CA GLU A 236 26.93 0.26 -7.79
C GLU A 236 28.38 0.40 -7.32
N PRO A 237 29.24 -0.60 -7.61
CA PRO A 237 28.98 -1.81 -8.40
C PRO A 237 28.12 -2.86 -7.64
N PRO A 238 27.37 -3.75 -8.34
CA PRO A 238 26.43 -4.68 -7.70
C PRO A 238 27.06 -5.72 -6.76
N ASP A 239 28.34 -6.04 -6.98
CA ASP A 239 29.17 -7.00 -6.25
C ASP A 239 29.98 -6.37 -5.11
N ALA A 240 29.69 -5.11 -4.75
CA ALA A 240 30.38 -4.40 -3.67
C ALA A 240 30.32 -5.12 -2.31
N PHE A 241 29.37 -6.04 -2.11
CA PHE A 241 29.21 -6.82 -0.89
C PHE A 241 28.92 -8.28 -1.22
N ALA A 242 29.58 -9.21 -0.51
CA ALA A 242 29.37 -10.66 -0.70
C ALA A 242 28.06 -11.16 -0.06
N GLY A 243 27.67 -10.60 1.08
CA GLY A 243 26.51 -11.06 1.84
C GLY A 243 25.99 -10.04 2.86
N GLN A 244 24.92 -10.40 3.56
CA GLN A 244 24.19 -9.58 4.51
C GLN A 244 25.08 -9.13 5.67
N ALA A 245 25.87 -10.03 6.26
CA ALA A 245 26.81 -9.72 7.33
C ALA A 245 27.87 -8.69 6.90
N ALA A 246 28.49 -8.89 5.73
CA ALA A 246 29.49 -7.99 5.17
C ALA A 246 28.89 -6.59 4.88
N PHE A 247 27.66 -6.57 4.37
CA PHE A 247 26.94 -5.33 4.10
C PHE A 247 26.65 -4.52 5.37
N LEU A 248 26.14 -5.15 6.43
CA LEU A 248 25.84 -4.45 7.69
C LEU A 248 27.12 -3.99 8.40
N ALA A 249 28.21 -4.78 8.32
CA ALA A 249 29.52 -4.34 8.81
C ALA A 249 30.04 -3.12 8.04
N ALA A 250 29.87 -3.08 6.71
CA ALA A 250 30.21 -1.91 5.92
C ALA A 250 29.35 -0.69 6.27
N CYS A 251 28.04 -0.87 6.46
CA CYS A 251 27.14 0.19 6.93
C CYS A 251 27.64 0.81 8.25
N ALA A 252 28.03 -0.02 9.22
CA ALA A 252 28.60 0.44 10.47
C ALA A 252 29.88 1.27 10.25
N GLY A 253 30.77 0.80 9.37
CA GLY A 253 31.98 1.53 8.98
C GLY A 253 31.69 2.90 8.32
N PHE A 254 30.61 2.99 7.55
CA PHE A 254 30.13 4.21 6.91
C PHE A 254 29.41 5.18 7.86
N GLY A 255 29.13 4.76 9.10
CA GLY A 255 28.41 5.56 10.09
C GLY A 255 26.89 5.33 10.13
N LEU A 256 26.39 4.31 9.41
CA LEU A 256 25.00 3.87 9.50
C LEU A 256 24.91 2.73 10.52
N PRO A 257 24.15 2.88 11.62
CA PRO A 257 24.05 1.84 12.63
C PRO A 257 23.31 0.61 12.07
N PRO A 258 23.89 -0.59 12.15
CA PRO A 258 23.16 -1.81 11.82
C PRO A 258 22.11 -2.12 12.89
N THR A 259 21.13 -2.96 12.56
CA THR A 259 20.20 -3.49 13.56
C THR A 259 20.98 -4.10 14.75
N PRO A 260 20.64 -3.78 16.01
CA PRO A 260 21.33 -4.36 17.16
C PRO A 260 21.09 -5.88 17.28
N GLY A 261 22.08 -6.62 17.78
CA GLY A 261 21.92 -8.05 18.08
C GLY A 261 21.90 -8.99 16.86
N THR A 262 22.28 -8.51 15.68
CA THR A 262 22.37 -9.32 14.46
C THR A 262 23.54 -10.32 14.49
N ALA A 263 23.41 -11.44 13.81
CA ALA A 263 24.50 -12.41 13.67
C ALA A 263 24.38 -13.26 12.41
N ALA A 264 25.51 -13.52 11.75
CA ALA A 264 25.63 -14.65 10.83
C ALA A 264 25.73 -15.95 11.65
N VAL A 265 25.00 -16.98 11.23
CA VAL A 265 24.91 -18.28 11.89
C VAL A 265 25.04 -19.40 10.84
N PRO A 266 25.69 -20.53 11.19
CA PRO A 266 26.03 -21.55 10.19
C PRO A 266 24.83 -22.36 9.68
N GLY A 267 23.72 -22.41 10.42
CA GLY A 267 22.55 -23.19 10.05
C GLY A 267 21.31 -22.88 10.88
N PHE A 268 20.30 -23.74 10.71
CA PHE A 268 18.96 -23.55 11.30
C PHE A 268 18.93 -23.66 12.83
N GLU A 269 19.68 -24.59 13.43
CA GLU A 269 19.62 -24.78 14.89
C GLU A 269 20.22 -23.59 15.63
N GLU A 270 21.35 -23.06 15.15
CA GLU A 270 21.97 -21.85 15.71
C GLU A 270 21.10 -20.61 15.48
N ALA A 271 20.42 -20.53 14.33
CA ALA A 271 19.43 -19.50 14.08
C ALA A 271 18.26 -19.58 15.08
N TRP A 272 17.77 -20.79 15.35
CA TRP A 272 16.69 -21.04 16.30
C TRP A 272 17.06 -20.66 17.73
N GLU A 273 18.28 -21.00 18.18
CA GLU A 273 18.80 -20.58 19.49
C GLU A 273 18.78 -19.05 19.64
N ARG A 274 19.14 -18.31 18.58
CA ARG A 274 19.08 -16.85 18.57
C ARG A 274 17.65 -16.31 18.62
N VAL A 275 16.71 -16.95 17.91
CA VAL A 275 15.28 -16.61 17.97
C VAL A 275 14.75 -16.75 19.39
N GLU A 276 15.07 -17.84 20.09
CA GLU A 276 14.64 -18.06 21.48
C GLU A 276 15.37 -17.13 22.48
N ALA A 277 16.66 -16.86 22.26
CA ALA A 277 17.39 -15.89 23.08
C ALA A 277 16.80 -14.47 22.96
N LEU A 278 16.46 -14.03 21.75
CA LEU A 278 15.75 -12.78 21.52
C LEU A 278 14.37 -12.80 22.19
N ARG A 279 13.63 -13.92 22.12
CA ARG A 279 12.34 -14.07 22.78
C ARG A 279 12.46 -13.82 24.28
N ALA A 280 13.45 -14.42 24.94
CA ALA A 280 13.70 -14.25 26.37
C ALA A 280 14.14 -12.82 26.73
N GLY A 281 14.98 -12.20 25.90
CA GLY A 281 15.59 -10.89 26.15
C GLY A 281 14.83 -9.67 25.61
N ARG A 282 13.77 -9.85 24.79
CA ARG A 282 13.16 -8.75 24.01
C ARG A 282 12.68 -7.55 24.83
N ARG A 283 12.24 -7.77 26.07
CA ARG A 283 11.75 -6.70 26.97
C ARG A 283 12.85 -5.77 27.49
N ALA A 284 14.11 -6.17 27.36
CA ALA A 284 15.25 -5.35 27.73
C ALA A 284 15.73 -4.44 26.58
N LEU A 285 15.19 -4.62 25.37
CA LEU A 285 15.53 -3.77 24.23
C LEU A 285 14.89 -2.39 24.38
N ASP A 286 15.59 -1.37 23.89
CA ASP A 286 15.11 0.03 23.85
C ASP A 286 14.14 0.27 22.68
N PHE A 287 13.66 -0.80 22.03
CA PHE A 287 12.72 -0.77 20.92
C PHE A 287 11.80 -2.00 20.93
N GLU A 288 10.63 -1.83 20.33
CA GLU A 288 9.64 -2.90 20.17
C GLU A 288 10.07 -3.88 19.06
N THR A 289 9.87 -5.18 19.31
CA THR A 289 10.18 -6.26 18.35
C THR A 289 9.12 -7.36 18.42
N ASP A 290 8.51 -7.66 17.28
CA ASP A 290 7.40 -8.64 17.15
C ASP A 290 7.91 -10.04 16.75
N GLY A 291 9.21 -10.19 16.57
CA GLY A 291 9.81 -11.42 16.09
C GLY A 291 11.28 -11.30 15.71
N ALA A 292 11.71 -12.23 14.88
CA ALA A 292 13.02 -12.24 14.24
C ALA A 292 12.87 -12.38 12.72
N VAL A 293 13.88 -11.95 11.98
CA VAL A 293 14.02 -12.17 10.55
C VAL A 293 15.22 -13.08 10.32
N LEU A 294 15.01 -14.15 9.57
CA LEU A 294 16.07 -15.00 9.06
C LEU A 294 16.25 -14.75 7.56
N LYS A 295 17.50 -14.65 7.12
CA LYS A 295 17.89 -14.47 5.72
C LYS A 295 18.95 -15.49 5.36
N VAL A 296 19.06 -15.88 4.10
CA VAL A 296 20.30 -16.48 3.59
C VAL A 296 21.36 -15.37 3.56
N ASP A 297 22.55 -15.60 4.13
CA ASP A 297 23.56 -14.54 4.27
C ASP A 297 24.15 -14.12 2.91
N ASP A 298 24.48 -15.07 2.03
CA ASP A 298 25.13 -14.83 0.75
C ASP A 298 24.19 -14.21 -0.31
N PHE A 299 24.60 -13.09 -0.93
CA PHE A 299 23.78 -12.39 -1.92
C PHE A 299 23.68 -13.09 -3.28
N GLY A 300 24.68 -13.88 -3.67
CA GLY A 300 24.63 -14.74 -4.85
C GLY A 300 23.55 -15.81 -4.70
N LEU A 301 23.52 -16.48 -3.55
CA LEU A 301 22.49 -17.49 -3.23
C LEU A 301 21.09 -16.88 -3.16
N GLN A 302 20.95 -15.66 -2.62
CA GLN A 302 19.68 -14.92 -2.67
C GLN A 302 19.21 -14.67 -4.11
N GLY A 303 20.13 -14.35 -5.02
CA GLY A 303 19.87 -14.19 -6.45
C GLY A 303 19.32 -15.46 -7.10
N LEU A 304 19.93 -16.62 -6.82
CA LEU A 304 19.49 -17.93 -7.31
C LEU A 304 18.10 -18.30 -6.79
N LEU A 305 17.84 -18.04 -5.50
CA LEU A 305 16.54 -18.33 -4.87
C LEU A 305 15.41 -17.47 -5.42
N GLY A 306 15.70 -16.22 -5.79
CA GLY A 306 14.74 -15.28 -6.35
C GLY A 306 13.59 -14.94 -5.40
N SER A 307 12.40 -14.71 -5.95
CA SER A 307 11.23 -14.25 -5.19
C SER A 307 9.92 -14.82 -5.75
N THR A 308 8.86 -14.82 -4.94
CA THR A 308 7.48 -14.99 -5.40
C THR A 308 6.91 -13.64 -5.85
N SER A 309 5.63 -13.60 -6.25
CA SER A 309 4.93 -12.33 -6.54
C SER A 309 4.82 -11.40 -5.31
N LYS A 310 4.99 -11.92 -4.09
CA LYS A 310 4.78 -11.17 -2.84
C LYS A 310 6.03 -11.02 -1.98
N ALA A 311 6.89 -12.04 -1.92
CA ALA A 311 7.97 -12.12 -0.94
C ALA A 311 9.26 -12.78 -1.50
N PRO A 312 10.44 -12.39 -1.00
CA PRO A 312 11.69 -13.09 -1.30
C PRO A 312 11.69 -14.51 -0.75
N ARG A 313 12.25 -15.46 -1.50
CA ARG A 313 12.29 -16.88 -1.08
C ARG A 313 13.39 -17.15 -0.05
N TRP A 314 14.38 -16.27 -0.01
CA TRP A 314 15.59 -16.35 0.82
C TRP A 314 15.44 -15.64 2.18
N CYS A 315 14.26 -15.11 2.51
CA CYS A 315 14.02 -14.41 3.76
C CYS A 315 12.64 -14.74 4.33
N VAL A 316 12.56 -14.87 5.65
CA VAL A 316 11.32 -15.17 6.39
C VAL A 316 11.32 -14.42 7.71
N ALA A 317 10.13 -14.02 8.18
CA ALA A 317 9.93 -13.45 9.49
C ALA A 317 9.32 -14.50 10.42
N PHE A 318 10.02 -14.86 11.49
CA PHE A 318 9.45 -15.62 12.59
C PHE A 318 8.77 -14.66 13.56
N LYS A 319 7.45 -14.76 13.72
CA LYS A 319 6.70 -13.91 14.64
C LYS A 319 6.47 -14.61 15.96
N TYR A 320 6.70 -13.91 17.06
CA TYR A 320 6.35 -14.44 18.37
C TYR A 320 4.82 -14.55 18.48
N PRO A 321 4.30 -15.55 19.21
CA PRO A 321 2.89 -15.61 19.54
C PRO A 321 2.48 -14.28 20.17
N ALA A 322 1.44 -13.66 19.62
CA ALA A 322 1.03 -12.35 20.10
C ALA A 322 0.58 -12.45 21.56
N GLU A 323 0.88 -11.40 22.32
CA GLU A 323 0.50 -11.34 23.73
C GLU A 323 -1.02 -11.51 23.85
N ARG A 324 -1.43 -12.52 24.63
CA ARG A 324 -2.82 -12.77 24.95
C ARG A 324 -3.16 -12.09 26.26
N ALA A 325 -4.35 -11.53 26.32
CA ALA A 325 -4.95 -11.07 27.57
C ALA A 325 -6.36 -11.61 27.71
N THR A 326 -6.85 -11.67 28.93
CA THR A 326 -8.24 -11.98 29.21
C THR A 326 -9.01 -10.71 29.53
N THR A 327 -10.24 -10.61 29.06
CA THR A 327 -11.16 -9.52 29.39
C THR A 327 -12.60 -9.99 29.33
N ARG A 328 -13.52 -9.27 29.94
CA ARG A 328 -14.95 -9.59 29.89
C ARG A 328 -15.59 -9.10 28.60
N LEU A 329 -16.33 -9.98 27.92
CA LEU A 329 -17.17 -9.64 26.78
C LEU A 329 -18.46 -8.96 27.26
N LEU A 330 -18.60 -7.67 26.97
CA LEU A 330 -19.76 -6.87 27.42
C LEU A 330 -20.94 -6.96 26.45
N GLU A 331 -20.67 -6.96 25.14
CA GLU A 331 -21.69 -6.98 24.10
C GLU A 331 -21.10 -7.47 22.77
N VAL A 332 -21.94 -8.02 21.89
CA VAL A 332 -21.60 -8.26 20.49
C VAL A 332 -22.38 -7.29 19.61
N GLU A 333 -21.68 -6.32 19.05
CA GLU A 333 -22.22 -5.37 18.07
C GLU A 333 -22.19 -5.99 16.67
N VAL A 334 -23.15 -5.63 15.82
CA VAL A 334 -23.20 -6.11 14.43
C VAL A 334 -22.92 -4.95 13.48
N GLN A 335 -21.78 -5.02 12.79
CA GLN A 335 -21.40 -4.04 11.77
C GLN A 335 -21.95 -4.45 10.40
N VAL A 336 -22.53 -3.50 9.67
CA VAL A 336 -22.99 -3.72 8.29
C VAL A 336 -21.95 -3.16 7.32
N GLY A 337 -21.24 -4.03 6.61
CA GLY A 337 -20.23 -3.64 5.64
C GLY A 337 -20.80 -3.16 4.30
N LYS A 338 -19.95 -2.60 3.44
CA LYS A 338 -20.29 -2.05 2.10
C LYS A 338 -21.03 -3.01 1.15
N THR A 339 -20.77 -4.31 1.26
CA THR A 339 -21.43 -5.37 0.47
C THR A 339 -22.61 -6.00 1.21
N GLY A 340 -23.03 -5.42 2.34
CA GLY A 340 -24.09 -5.95 3.19
C GLY A 340 -23.64 -6.97 4.21
N LYS A 341 -22.36 -7.38 4.25
CA LYS A 341 -21.85 -8.36 5.22
C LYS A 341 -22.12 -7.87 6.65
N LEU A 342 -22.76 -8.72 7.44
CA LEU A 342 -23.01 -8.53 8.86
C LEU A 342 -21.85 -9.17 9.62
N THR A 343 -21.01 -8.34 10.23
CA THR A 343 -19.81 -8.79 10.95
C THR A 343 -19.99 -8.57 12.44
N PRO A 344 -19.93 -9.63 13.27
CA PRO A 344 -19.96 -9.49 14.71
C PRO A 344 -18.64 -8.90 15.21
N ARG A 345 -18.75 -7.93 16.13
CA ARG A 345 -17.63 -7.27 16.79
C ARG A 345 -17.85 -7.31 18.30
N ALA A 346 -16.87 -7.79 19.02
CA ALA A 346 -16.88 -7.80 20.47
C ALA A 346 -16.66 -6.37 21.00
N ARG A 347 -17.52 -5.91 21.91
CA ARG A 347 -17.28 -4.78 22.82
C ARG A 347 -16.95 -5.36 24.19
N MET A 348 -15.82 -4.97 24.76
CA MET A 348 -15.24 -5.64 25.93
C MET A 348 -14.83 -4.63 27.00
N GLU A 349 -14.58 -5.11 28.21
CA GLU A 349 -13.91 -4.28 29.22
C GLU A 349 -12.53 -3.85 28.70
N PRO A 350 -12.12 -2.58 28.89
CA PRO A 350 -10.82 -2.10 28.43
C PRO A 350 -9.68 -2.93 29.04
N VAL A 351 -8.85 -3.53 28.18
CA VAL A 351 -7.73 -4.37 28.61
C VAL A 351 -6.45 -3.99 27.86
N LEU A 352 -5.31 -4.02 28.55
CA LEU A 352 -4.01 -3.73 27.94
C LEU A 352 -3.48 -4.98 27.22
N VAL A 353 -3.25 -4.88 25.91
CA VAL A 353 -2.67 -5.98 25.10
C VAL A 353 -1.61 -5.40 24.17
N ALA A 354 -0.37 -5.91 24.27
CA ALA A 354 0.78 -5.43 23.51
C ALA A 354 0.83 -3.89 23.50
N GLY A 355 0.93 -3.29 24.69
CA GLY A 355 1.12 -1.84 24.89
C GLY A 355 -0.06 -0.92 24.61
N THR A 356 -1.21 -1.40 24.10
CA THR A 356 -2.40 -0.54 23.88
C THR A 356 -3.65 -1.08 24.55
N THR A 357 -4.48 -0.18 25.07
CA THR A 357 -5.81 -0.55 25.58
C THR A 357 -6.74 -0.91 24.44
N VAL A 358 -7.26 -2.13 24.47
CA VAL A 358 -8.22 -2.68 23.51
C VAL A 358 -9.60 -2.70 24.16
N THR A 359 -10.59 -2.13 23.49
CA THR A 359 -12.02 -2.18 23.88
C THR A 359 -12.88 -2.95 22.89
N TYR A 360 -12.34 -3.22 21.70
CA TYR A 360 -13.04 -3.90 20.63
C TYR A 360 -12.18 -4.96 19.97
N ALA A 361 -12.77 -6.10 19.63
CA ALA A 361 -12.11 -7.17 18.88
C ALA A 361 -13.04 -7.77 17.82
N THR A 362 -12.46 -8.32 16.75
CA THR A 362 -13.23 -9.05 15.74
C THR A 362 -13.65 -10.42 16.26
N LEU A 363 -14.87 -10.85 15.89
CA LEU A 363 -15.38 -12.22 16.06
C LEU A 363 -15.44 -12.97 14.72
N HIS A 364 -14.88 -12.39 13.65
CA HIS A 364 -14.85 -12.89 12.27
C HIS A 364 -16.23 -13.01 11.60
N ASN A 365 -17.05 -13.98 12.00
CA ASN A 365 -18.40 -14.25 11.48
C ASN A 365 -19.22 -15.02 12.54
N PHE A 366 -20.52 -15.18 12.31
CA PHE A 366 -21.39 -15.84 13.28
C PHE A 366 -21.17 -17.35 13.38
N GLY A 367 -20.70 -18.02 12.32
CA GLY A 367 -20.34 -19.44 12.39
C GLY A 367 -19.16 -19.70 13.31
N GLU A 368 -18.11 -18.88 13.22
CA GLU A 368 -16.95 -18.90 14.12
C GLU A 368 -17.35 -18.64 15.57
N LEU A 369 -18.23 -17.67 15.79
CA LEU A 369 -18.76 -17.36 17.11
C LEU A 369 -19.51 -18.57 17.70
N THR A 370 -20.40 -19.18 16.90
CA THR A 370 -21.18 -20.35 17.30
C THR A 370 -20.28 -21.55 17.58
N ARG A 371 -19.32 -21.84 16.70
CA ARG A 371 -18.37 -22.95 16.84
C ARG A 371 -17.52 -22.84 18.11
N ARG A 372 -17.17 -21.62 18.51
CA ARG A 372 -16.38 -21.35 19.72
C ARG A 372 -17.24 -21.22 20.99
N ASP A 373 -18.57 -21.28 20.87
CA ASP A 373 -19.54 -21.05 21.94
C ASP A 373 -19.25 -19.78 22.75
N VAL A 374 -18.96 -18.66 22.08
CA VAL A 374 -18.69 -17.37 22.75
C VAL A 374 -20.02 -16.71 23.17
N ARG A 375 -20.15 -16.32 24.43
CA ARG A 375 -21.37 -15.74 25.00
C ARG A 375 -21.14 -14.36 25.58
N VAL A 376 -22.15 -13.49 25.50
CA VAL A 376 -22.10 -12.20 26.19
C VAL A 376 -22.01 -12.45 27.69
N GLY A 377 -21.05 -11.80 28.35
CA GLY A 377 -20.71 -12.02 29.75
C GLY A 377 -19.48 -12.91 29.98
N ASP A 378 -19.05 -13.70 28.99
CA ASP A 378 -17.85 -14.55 29.12
C ASP A 378 -16.59 -13.74 29.40
N THR A 379 -15.70 -14.29 30.22
CA THR A 379 -14.27 -13.94 30.14
C THR A 379 -13.74 -14.54 28.84
N VAL A 380 -13.16 -13.70 27.97
CA VAL A 380 -12.62 -14.11 26.67
C VAL A 380 -11.12 -13.87 26.60
N VAL A 381 -10.40 -14.78 25.95
CA VAL A 381 -9.00 -14.60 25.58
C VAL A 381 -8.96 -13.80 24.29
N ILE A 382 -8.23 -12.69 24.32
CA ILE A 382 -8.00 -11.85 23.15
C ILE A 382 -6.54 -11.79 22.78
N GLU A 383 -6.29 -11.60 21.51
CA GLU A 383 -4.97 -11.52 20.92
C GLU A 383 -4.95 -10.42 19.86
N LYS A 384 -3.81 -9.76 19.66
CA LYS A 384 -3.61 -8.90 18.50
C LYS A 384 -2.89 -9.66 17.40
N ALA A 385 -3.62 -10.04 16.36
CA ALA A 385 -3.01 -10.66 15.18
C ALA A 385 -1.97 -9.70 14.57
N GLY A 386 -0.71 -10.15 14.57
CA GLY A 386 0.43 -9.34 14.13
C GLY A 386 0.56 -8.00 14.85
N GLU A 387 0.19 -7.95 16.13
CA GLU A 387 0.23 -6.78 17.04
C GLU A 387 -0.70 -5.60 16.67
N ILE A 388 -1.49 -5.73 15.59
CA ILE A 388 -2.31 -4.64 15.04
C ILE A 388 -3.82 -4.87 15.23
N ILE A 389 -4.35 -6.05 14.87
CA ILE A 389 -5.81 -6.28 14.82
C ILE A 389 -6.25 -7.17 16.00
N PRO A 390 -7.00 -6.64 16.98
CA PRO A 390 -7.49 -7.44 18.09
C PRO A 390 -8.59 -8.42 17.63
N GLN A 391 -8.47 -9.68 18.05
CA GLN A 391 -9.43 -10.74 17.79
C GLN A 391 -9.71 -11.53 19.07
N VAL A 392 -10.95 -12.00 19.21
CA VAL A 392 -11.31 -12.97 20.26
C VAL A 392 -10.86 -14.35 19.81
N ILE A 393 -10.11 -15.05 20.65
CA ILE A 393 -9.61 -16.40 20.36
C ILE A 393 -10.60 -17.43 20.87
N GLU A 394 -10.89 -17.42 22.16
CA GLU A 394 -11.72 -18.42 22.83
C GLU A 394 -12.32 -17.88 24.13
N PRO A 395 -13.47 -18.41 24.60
CA PRO A 395 -13.97 -18.12 25.94
C PRO A 395 -13.21 -18.95 26.99
N VAL A 396 -13.00 -18.36 28.16
CA VAL A 396 -12.47 -19.07 29.34
C VAL A 396 -13.63 -19.80 30.01
N LEU A 397 -13.95 -21.00 29.52
CA LEU A 397 -15.14 -21.76 29.93
C LEU A 397 -15.23 -22.02 31.43
N ALA A 398 -14.09 -22.17 32.11
CA ALA A 398 -14.03 -22.37 33.55
C ALA A 398 -14.51 -21.16 34.37
N GLU A 399 -14.48 -19.97 33.78
CA GLU A 399 -14.91 -18.70 34.41
C GLU A 399 -16.27 -18.22 33.90
N ARG A 400 -16.97 -19.04 33.10
CA ARG A 400 -18.26 -18.64 32.51
C ARG A 400 -19.28 -18.31 33.63
N PRO A 401 -19.80 -17.08 33.67
CA PRO A 401 -20.83 -16.76 34.64
C PRO A 401 -22.15 -17.42 34.26
N ALA A 402 -22.97 -17.74 35.27
CA ALA A 402 -24.23 -18.47 35.08
C ALA A 402 -25.28 -17.69 34.25
N ASP A 403 -25.14 -16.37 34.17
CA ASP A 403 -26.01 -15.47 33.42
C ASP A 403 -25.50 -15.18 31.98
N ALA A 404 -24.43 -15.84 31.54
CA ALA A 404 -23.87 -15.67 30.20
C ALA A 404 -24.89 -15.98 29.09
N GLN A 405 -25.08 -15.03 28.18
CA GLN A 405 -26.14 -15.09 27.16
C GLN A 405 -25.58 -15.54 25.80
N PRO A 406 -26.17 -16.57 25.16
CA PRO A 406 -25.82 -16.94 23.79
C PRO A 406 -26.02 -15.78 22.81
N VAL A 407 -25.08 -15.61 21.89
CA VAL A 407 -25.22 -14.61 20.82
C VAL A 407 -25.99 -15.23 19.67
N VAL A 408 -27.16 -14.68 19.38
CA VAL A 408 -28.00 -15.14 18.28
C VAL A 408 -27.67 -14.38 16.99
N PRO A 409 -27.37 -15.06 15.88
CA PRO A 409 -27.16 -14.40 14.59
C PRO A 409 -28.43 -13.62 14.19
N PRO A 410 -28.30 -12.36 13.73
CA PRO A 410 -29.45 -11.52 13.46
C PRO A 410 -30.27 -12.06 12.28
N ALA A 411 -31.57 -12.25 12.50
CA ALA A 411 -32.51 -12.64 11.44
C ALA A 411 -32.80 -11.49 10.46
N ALA A 412 -32.61 -10.24 10.88
CA ALA A 412 -32.79 -9.04 10.08
C ALA A 412 -31.60 -8.09 10.23
N CYS A 413 -31.33 -7.29 9.21
CA CYS A 413 -30.31 -6.26 9.26
C CYS A 413 -30.61 -5.27 10.40
N PRO A 414 -29.65 -5.00 11.31
CA PRO A 414 -29.89 -4.12 12.46
C PRO A 414 -30.12 -2.65 12.07
N VAL A 415 -29.81 -2.28 10.82
CA VAL A 415 -29.94 -0.90 10.32
C VAL A 415 -31.21 -0.70 9.50
N CYS A 416 -31.52 -1.59 8.56
CA CYS A 416 -32.65 -1.41 7.63
C CYS A 416 -33.78 -2.42 7.81
N GLY A 417 -33.68 -3.36 8.77
CA GLY A 417 -34.72 -4.35 9.07
C GLY A 417 -34.93 -5.44 8.01
N THR A 418 -34.23 -5.40 6.88
CA THR A 418 -34.36 -6.42 5.83
C THR A 418 -33.87 -7.79 6.32
N ALA A 419 -34.61 -8.85 6.01
CA ALA A 419 -34.23 -10.23 6.34
C ALA A 419 -32.79 -10.53 5.88
N ALA A 420 -31.95 -10.93 6.83
CA ALA A 420 -30.55 -11.25 6.59
C ALA A 420 -30.42 -12.65 6.00
N ARG A 421 -29.52 -12.82 5.03
CA ARG A 421 -29.26 -14.12 4.39
C ARG A 421 -27.93 -14.70 4.86
N PRO A 422 -27.91 -15.92 5.43
CA PRO A 422 -26.68 -16.65 5.69
C PRO A 422 -26.06 -17.16 4.39
N GLU A 423 -24.76 -17.42 4.44
CA GLU A 423 -23.96 -18.02 3.38
C GLU A 423 -23.13 -19.16 3.98
N TYR A 424 -23.27 -20.34 3.41
CA TYR A 424 -22.60 -21.55 3.86
C TYR A 424 -21.44 -21.90 2.94
N GLY A 425 -20.40 -22.52 3.50
CA GLY A 425 -19.27 -23.05 2.72
C GLY A 425 -19.63 -24.32 1.96
N GLY A 426 -20.59 -24.29 1.01
CA GLY A 426 -21.04 -25.47 0.25
C GLY A 426 -22.38 -25.29 -0.47
N GLU A 427 -22.84 -26.31 -1.23
CA GLU A 427 -24.07 -26.28 -2.04
C GLU A 427 -25.38 -26.66 -1.28
N ALA A 428 -25.43 -26.58 0.06
CA ALA A 428 -26.64 -26.91 0.83
C ALA A 428 -26.93 -25.92 1.97
N GLU A 429 -28.18 -25.86 2.42
CA GLU A 429 -28.59 -25.23 3.69
C GLU A 429 -27.75 -25.83 4.82
N GLY A 430 -26.77 -25.06 5.31
CA GLY A 430 -25.82 -25.53 6.33
C GLY A 430 -26.30 -25.26 7.75
N SER A 431 -25.66 -25.92 8.71
CA SER A 431 -25.81 -25.65 10.14
C SER A 431 -25.29 -24.25 10.51
N ALA A 432 -25.66 -23.73 11.68
CA ALA A 432 -25.21 -22.42 12.15
C ALA A 432 -23.66 -22.32 12.26
N GLU A 433 -22.98 -23.43 12.58
CA GLU A 433 -21.52 -23.49 12.68
C GLU A 433 -20.81 -23.45 11.31
N GLU A 434 -21.51 -23.84 10.24
CA GLU A 434 -21.02 -23.83 8.85
C GLU A 434 -21.29 -22.47 8.16
N GLU A 435 -21.90 -21.51 8.87
CA GLU A 435 -22.13 -20.16 8.37
C GLU A 435 -20.80 -19.41 8.16
N SER A 436 -20.38 -19.30 6.90
CA SER A 436 -19.17 -18.57 6.49
C SER A 436 -19.38 -17.04 6.51
N GLY A 437 -20.64 -16.60 6.45
CA GLY A 437 -21.02 -15.19 6.54
C GLY A 437 -22.52 -15.00 6.50
N ARG A 438 -22.96 -13.77 6.80
CA ARG A 438 -24.36 -13.35 6.71
C ARG A 438 -24.44 -11.94 6.19
N PHE A 439 -25.50 -11.64 5.43
CA PHE A 439 -25.56 -10.44 4.62
C PHE A 439 -26.95 -9.82 4.63
N CYS A 440 -27.00 -8.49 4.64
CA CYS A 440 -28.17 -7.72 4.27
C CYS A 440 -28.29 -7.68 2.72
N PRO A 441 -29.33 -8.26 2.11
CA PRO A 441 -29.49 -8.26 0.66
C PRO A 441 -30.05 -6.94 0.12
N ASN A 442 -30.44 -5.99 1.00
CA ASN A 442 -31.06 -4.74 0.58
C ASN A 442 -30.05 -3.80 -0.09
N PRO A 443 -30.17 -3.55 -1.41
CA PRO A 443 -29.25 -2.65 -2.12
C PRO A 443 -29.33 -1.21 -1.60
N SER A 444 -30.48 -0.80 -1.07
CA SER A 444 -30.78 0.54 -0.55
C SER A 444 -30.54 0.67 0.96
N CYS A 445 -29.86 -0.29 1.57
CA CYS A 445 -29.50 -0.22 2.99
C CYS A 445 -28.62 1.03 3.26
N PRO A 446 -29.03 1.93 4.18
CA PRO A 446 -28.28 3.16 4.48
C PRO A 446 -26.85 2.89 4.96
N ALA A 447 -26.64 1.88 5.81
CA ALA A 447 -25.29 1.53 6.26
C ALA A 447 -24.41 1.00 5.13
N GLN A 448 -24.96 0.19 4.21
CA GLN A 448 -24.19 -0.21 3.04
C GLN A 448 -23.84 0.99 2.16
N PHE A 449 -24.75 1.95 2.01
CA PHE A 449 -24.49 3.15 1.23
C PHE A 449 -23.40 4.02 1.86
N ARG A 450 -23.45 4.24 3.17
CA ARG A 450 -22.39 4.90 3.95
C ARG A 450 -21.02 4.25 3.71
N GLU A 451 -20.92 2.93 3.91
CA GLU A 451 -19.65 2.22 3.74
C GLU A 451 -19.18 2.17 2.27
N ARG A 452 -20.11 2.15 1.31
CA ARG A 452 -19.78 2.28 -0.12
C ARG A 452 -19.24 3.67 -0.45
N LEU A 453 -19.78 4.74 0.14
CA LEU A 453 -19.26 6.10 -0.05
C LEU A 453 -17.83 6.24 0.47
N ILE A 454 -17.57 5.75 1.70
CA ILE A 454 -16.22 5.75 2.29
C ILE A 454 -15.25 4.97 1.40
N HIS A 455 -15.67 3.78 0.93
CA HIS A 455 -14.86 2.95 0.05
C HIS A 455 -14.63 3.61 -1.31
N PHE A 456 -15.66 4.21 -1.91
CA PHE A 456 -15.57 4.91 -3.20
C PHE A 456 -14.58 6.07 -3.15
N ALA A 457 -14.56 6.82 -2.04
CA ALA A 457 -13.64 7.92 -1.79
C ALA A 457 -12.17 7.49 -1.55
N GLY A 458 -11.92 6.19 -1.35
CA GLY A 458 -10.61 5.67 -0.97
C GLY A 458 -9.50 5.95 -2.00
N ARG A 459 -8.24 6.01 -1.53
CA ARG A 459 -7.05 6.35 -2.35
C ARG A 459 -6.84 5.44 -3.57
N ARG A 460 -7.20 4.16 -3.45
CA ARG A 460 -7.09 3.15 -4.52
C ARG A 460 -8.35 3.07 -5.39
N GLN A 461 -9.34 3.92 -5.10
CA GLN A 461 -10.58 4.07 -5.85
C GLN A 461 -10.55 5.47 -6.46
N MET A 462 -11.52 6.32 -6.12
CA MET A 462 -11.70 7.64 -6.70
C MET A 462 -10.83 8.72 -6.05
N ASP A 463 -10.13 8.42 -4.95
CA ASP A 463 -9.17 9.32 -4.29
C ASP A 463 -9.74 10.72 -4.00
N ILE A 464 -10.92 10.76 -3.37
CA ILE A 464 -11.64 12.00 -3.10
C ILE A 464 -11.10 12.61 -1.79
N GLU A 465 -10.12 13.50 -1.94
CA GLU A 465 -9.57 14.26 -0.82
C GLU A 465 -10.68 15.04 -0.08
N GLY A 466 -10.68 14.95 1.25
CA GLY A 466 -11.67 15.63 2.09
C GLY A 466 -12.95 14.84 2.38
N LEU A 467 -13.21 13.72 1.68
CA LEU A 467 -14.37 12.85 1.91
C LEU A 467 -14.06 11.67 2.87
N GLY A 468 -13.67 12.00 4.11
CA GLY A 468 -13.47 10.99 5.18
C GLY A 468 -14.77 10.61 5.90
N GLU A 469 -14.72 9.64 6.82
CA GLU A 469 -15.90 9.11 7.54
C GLU A 469 -16.80 10.21 8.13
N LYS A 470 -16.21 11.15 8.88
CA LYS A 470 -16.96 12.28 9.49
C LYS A 470 -17.62 13.18 8.44
N MET A 471 -17.00 13.36 7.27
CA MET A 471 -17.57 14.15 6.18
C MET A 471 -18.72 13.39 5.52
N VAL A 472 -18.56 12.08 5.30
CA VAL A 472 -19.63 11.22 4.80
C VAL A 472 -20.83 11.26 5.75
N ASP A 473 -20.60 11.15 7.06
CA ASP A 473 -21.66 11.25 8.07
C ASP A 473 -22.36 12.61 8.05
N ALA A 474 -21.60 13.70 7.92
CA ALA A 474 -22.16 15.04 7.82
C ALA A 474 -23.01 15.23 6.56
N LEU A 475 -22.57 14.71 5.41
CA LEU A 475 -23.30 14.77 4.14
C LEU A 475 -24.57 13.92 4.17
N LEU A 476 -24.50 12.69 4.71
CA LEU A 476 -25.66 11.83 4.87
C LEU A 476 -26.67 12.41 5.87
N GLY A 477 -26.21 13.15 6.87
CA GLY A 477 -27.06 13.87 7.82
C GLY A 477 -27.93 14.97 7.19
N LEU A 478 -27.62 15.42 5.97
CA LEU A 478 -28.46 16.37 5.23
C LEU A 478 -29.71 15.72 4.62
N GLY A 479 -29.75 14.38 4.61
CA GLY A 479 -30.85 13.59 4.07
C GLY A 479 -30.71 13.25 2.58
N SER A 480 -31.62 12.41 2.12
CA SER A 480 -31.61 11.83 0.75
C SER A 480 -31.78 12.86 -0.37
N GLY A 481 -32.21 14.08 -0.07
CA GLY A 481 -32.30 15.17 -1.05
C GLY A 481 -30.93 15.71 -1.50
N PHE A 482 -29.85 15.40 -0.77
CA PHE A 482 -28.49 15.85 -1.09
C PHE A 482 -27.56 14.72 -1.53
N LEU A 483 -27.69 13.54 -0.92
CA LEU A 483 -26.82 12.39 -1.20
C LEU A 483 -27.55 11.07 -0.95
N ALA A 484 -28.05 10.44 -2.01
CA ALA A 484 -28.73 9.14 -1.96
C ALA A 484 -28.02 8.05 -2.77
N THR A 485 -27.25 8.46 -3.78
CA THR A 485 -26.51 7.59 -4.70
C THR A 485 -25.09 8.11 -4.93
N LEU A 486 -24.19 7.28 -5.46
CA LEU A 486 -22.81 7.71 -5.75
C LEU A 486 -22.74 8.89 -6.75
N PRO A 487 -23.57 8.95 -7.83
CA PRO A 487 -23.59 10.08 -8.76
C PRO A 487 -23.97 11.42 -8.12
N ASP A 488 -24.69 11.41 -6.99
CA ASP A 488 -25.08 12.64 -6.29
C ASP A 488 -23.87 13.38 -5.70
N LEU A 489 -22.76 12.68 -5.41
CA LEU A 489 -21.50 13.31 -5.01
C LEU A 489 -21.08 14.39 -6.01
N TYR A 490 -21.22 14.11 -7.30
CA TYR A 490 -20.84 15.02 -8.38
C TYR A 490 -21.80 16.19 -8.55
N ARG A 491 -22.92 16.25 -7.80
CA ARG A 491 -23.85 17.39 -7.74
C ARG A 491 -23.64 18.27 -6.52
N LEU A 492 -22.79 17.89 -5.58
CA LEU A 492 -22.59 18.66 -4.35
C LEU A 492 -22.12 20.10 -4.62
N HIS A 493 -21.50 20.36 -5.78
CA HIS A 493 -21.15 21.70 -6.23
C HIS A 493 -22.38 22.60 -6.46
N GLU A 494 -23.53 22.04 -6.86
CA GLU A 494 -24.82 22.74 -7.01
C GLU A 494 -25.36 23.21 -5.64
N HIS A 495 -24.97 22.53 -4.57
CA HIS A 495 -25.41 22.80 -3.19
C HIS A 495 -24.39 23.56 -2.35
N ARG A 496 -23.42 24.24 -2.99
CA ARG A 496 -22.30 24.90 -2.31
C ARG A 496 -22.75 25.84 -1.19
N ASP A 497 -23.83 26.60 -1.40
CA ASP A 497 -24.33 27.55 -0.40
C ASP A 497 -24.90 26.86 0.82
N VAL A 498 -25.59 25.72 0.68
CA VAL A 498 -26.06 24.92 1.82
C VAL A 498 -24.87 24.32 2.55
N LEU A 499 -23.93 23.70 1.82
CA LEU A 499 -22.76 23.01 2.38
C LEU A 499 -21.85 23.94 3.20
N ARG A 500 -21.80 25.24 2.88
CA ARG A 500 -21.06 26.24 3.68
C ARG A 500 -21.59 26.40 5.11
N HIS A 501 -22.86 26.06 5.36
CA HIS A 501 -23.50 26.22 6.66
C HIS A 501 -23.58 24.91 7.45
N VAL A 502 -23.14 23.79 6.88
CA VAL A 502 -23.16 22.48 7.55
C VAL A 502 -21.98 22.38 8.51
N ALA A 503 -22.29 22.06 9.78
CA ALA A 503 -21.29 21.84 10.80
C ALA A 503 -20.31 20.73 10.38
N GLY A 504 -19.01 21.06 10.33
CA GLY A 504 -17.95 20.14 9.90
C GLY A 504 -17.52 20.30 8.43
N ILE A 505 -18.38 20.87 7.56
CA ILE A 505 -18.12 21.11 6.12
C ILE A 505 -17.75 22.58 5.87
N GLY A 506 -18.54 23.50 6.43
CA GLY A 506 -18.30 24.93 6.40
C GLY A 506 -17.08 25.34 7.23
N SER A 507 -16.37 26.39 6.79
CA SER A 507 -15.33 26.98 7.62
C SER A 507 -15.96 27.53 8.90
N ALA A 508 -15.29 27.37 10.05
CA ALA A 508 -15.65 28.04 11.30
C ALA A 508 -15.82 29.57 11.13
N ALA A 509 -15.32 30.16 10.03
CA ALA A 509 -15.51 31.56 9.69
C ALA A 509 -16.94 31.92 9.26
N ALA A 510 -17.76 31.00 8.75
CA ALA A 510 -19.17 31.27 8.42
C ALA A 510 -20.03 31.40 9.68
N LEU A 511 -19.89 30.46 10.63
CA LEU A 511 -20.48 30.58 11.97
C LEU A 511 -19.94 31.82 12.72
N ALA A 512 -18.64 32.12 12.57
CA ALA A 512 -18.04 33.30 13.18
C ALA A 512 -18.48 34.63 12.51
N ALA A 513 -18.87 34.63 11.24
CA ALA A 513 -19.42 35.81 10.56
C ALA A 513 -20.82 36.13 11.09
N GLU A 514 -21.66 35.11 11.26
CA GLU A 514 -23.00 35.23 11.84
C GLU A 514 -22.95 35.61 13.34
N GLN A 515 -22.00 35.04 14.10
CA GLN A 515 -21.75 35.47 15.48
C GLN A 515 -21.08 36.85 15.58
N ARG A 516 -20.37 37.33 14.55
CA ARG A 516 -19.80 38.70 14.50
C ARG A 516 -20.86 39.76 14.28
N GLU A 517 -21.89 39.45 13.49
CA GLU A 517 -23.06 40.31 13.34
C GLU A 517 -23.84 40.41 14.66
N ARG A 518 -23.80 39.33 15.46
CA ARG A 518 -24.46 39.26 16.78
C ARG A 518 -23.61 39.78 17.97
N PHE A 519 -22.27 39.79 17.88
CA PHE A 519 -21.36 40.10 19.01
C PHE A 519 -20.13 40.99 18.68
N GLY A 520 -20.06 41.64 17.52
CA GLY A 520 -19.25 42.86 17.31
C GLY A 520 -17.74 42.80 17.58
N LYS A 521 -16.98 41.83 17.01
CA LYS A 521 -15.49 41.86 17.05
C LYS A 521 -14.83 41.71 15.66
N LYS A 522 -13.76 42.48 15.45
CA LYS A 522 -13.07 42.76 14.16
C LYS A 522 -12.60 41.50 13.37
N PRO A 523 -12.43 41.62 12.03
CA PRO A 523 -12.04 40.51 11.14
C PRO A 523 -10.57 40.11 11.28
N LEU A 524 -10.24 38.84 10.99
CA LEU A 524 -8.85 38.42 10.74
C LEU A 524 -8.36 38.97 9.39
N LYS A 525 -7.05 39.26 9.29
CA LYS A 525 -6.42 39.99 8.16
C LYS A 525 -6.27 39.23 6.84
N SER A 526 -6.54 37.93 6.77
CA SER A 526 -6.59 37.16 5.52
C SER A 526 -7.51 35.95 5.69
N PRO A 527 -8.45 35.66 4.77
CA PRO A 527 -9.17 34.38 4.77
C PRO A 527 -8.21 33.24 4.39
N PRO A 528 -8.36 32.03 4.95
CA PRO A 528 -7.60 30.87 4.51
C PRO A 528 -7.86 30.60 3.03
N THR A 529 -6.81 30.38 2.24
CA THR A 529 -6.84 30.30 0.78
C THR A 529 -7.54 29.05 0.21
N HIS A 530 -7.91 28.06 1.03
CA HIS A 530 -8.84 26.98 0.64
C HIS A 530 -9.65 26.51 1.87
N THR A 531 -10.98 26.46 1.76
CA THR A 531 -11.85 25.90 2.82
C THR A 531 -11.94 24.38 2.72
N ARG A 532 -12.35 23.68 3.79
CA ARG A 532 -12.62 22.22 3.75
C ARG A 532 -13.60 21.85 2.63
N LEU A 533 -14.57 22.73 2.37
CA LEU A 533 -15.51 22.61 1.27
C LEU A 533 -14.82 22.69 -0.09
N ASP A 534 -13.86 23.59 -0.29
CA ASP A 534 -13.12 23.70 -1.56
C ASP A 534 -12.22 22.48 -1.79
N ALA A 535 -11.61 21.94 -0.73
CA ALA A 535 -10.86 20.69 -0.81
C ALA A 535 -11.75 19.50 -1.21
N LEU A 536 -12.93 19.38 -0.59
CA LEU A 536 -13.92 18.35 -0.93
C LEU A 536 -14.41 18.47 -2.37
N LEU A 537 -14.90 19.65 -2.77
CA LEU A 537 -15.43 19.87 -4.12
C LEU A 537 -14.33 19.70 -5.19
N GLY A 538 -13.12 20.19 -4.90
CA GLY A 538 -11.96 19.98 -5.77
C GLY A 538 -11.56 18.51 -5.88
N GLY A 539 -11.62 17.75 -4.78
CA GLY A 539 -11.37 16.31 -4.77
C GLY A 539 -12.39 15.54 -5.62
N ILE A 540 -13.67 15.89 -5.49
CA ILE A 540 -14.77 15.30 -6.30
C ILE A 540 -14.57 15.61 -7.79
N GLU A 541 -14.15 16.82 -8.14
CA GLU A 541 -13.94 17.17 -9.55
C GLU A 541 -12.74 16.42 -10.14
N ARG A 542 -11.61 16.39 -9.41
CA ARG A 542 -10.42 15.63 -9.83
C ARG A 542 -10.69 14.14 -9.95
N SER A 543 -11.58 13.59 -9.13
CA SER A 543 -11.84 12.15 -9.15
C SER A 543 -12.48 11.66 -10.45
N LYS A 544 -13.12 12.55 -11.23
CA LYS A 544 -13.74 12.20 -12.51
C LYS A 544 -12.74 11.60 -13.50
N SER A 545 -11.46 11.97 -13.46
CA SER A 545 -10.44 11.53 -14.41
C SER A 545 -9.71 10.24 -14.04
N ARG A 546 -10.17 9.51 -13.00
CA ARG A 546 -9.49 8.30 -12.47
C ARG A 546 -9.68 7.03 -13.31
N GLY A 547 -10.58 7.08 -14.29
CA GLY A 547 -10.82 5.98 -15.23
C GLY A 547 -11.53 4.75 -14.65
N LEU A 548 -11.79 3.80 -15.55
CA LEU A 548 -12.66 2.63 -15.31
C LEU A 548 -12.18 1.73 -14.17
N ALA A 549 -10.86 1.51 -14.04
CA ALA A 549 -10.32 0.64 -12.98
C ALA A 549 -10.65 1.17 -11.58
N ALA A 550 -10.52 2.49 -11.37
CA ALA A 550 -10.87 3.14 -10.12
C ALA A 550 -12.37 3.06 -9.83
N VAL A 551 -13.20 3.29 -10.87
CA VAL A 551 -14.66 3.20 -10.77
C VAL A 551 -15.11 1.79 -10.39
N LEU A 552 -14.66 0.76 -11.12
CA LEU A 552 -14.97 -0.65 -10.83
C LEU A 552 -14.54 -1.05 -9.43
N SER A 553 -13.37 -0.57 -8.98
CA SER A 553 -12.91 -0.80 -7.62
C SER A 553 -13.80 -0.10 -6.60
N GLY A 554 -14.34 1.08 -6.90
CA GLY A 554 -15.09 1.93 -5.98
C GLY A 554 -16.59 1.63 -5.85
N ILE A 555 -17.27 1.19 -6.91
CA ILE A 555 -18.74 1.01 -6.91
C ILE A 555 -19.22 -0.17 -6.05
N GLY A 556 -18.31 -1.04 -5.62
CA GLY A 556 -18.58 -2.06 -4.61
C GLY A 556 -19.21 -3.36 -5.14
N ILE A 557 -18.87 -3.78 -6.36
CA ILE A 557 -19.26 -5.10 -6.88
C ILE A 557 -18.60 -6.20 -6.04
N ARG A 558 -19.38 -7.20 -5.63
CA ARG A 558 -18.91 -8.30 -4.78
C ARG A 558 -17.81 -9.09 -5.49
N GLY A 559 -16.64 -9.20 -4.84
CA GLY A 559 -15.49 -9.93 -5.37
C GLY A 559 -14.58 -9.13 -6.30
N VAL A 560 -14.93 -7.87 -6.60
CA VAL A 560 -14.11 -6.97 -7.44
C VAL A 560 -13.22 -6.11 -6.54
N GLY A 561 -11.98 -6.58 -6.35
CA GLY A 561 -10.90 -5.80 -5.73
C GLY A 561 -10.13 -4.97 -6.74
N HIS A 562 -9.09 -4.26 -6.30
CA HIS A 562 -8.26 -3.40 -7.16
C HIS A 562 -7.63 -4.15 -8.35
N ALA A 563 -7.05 -5.34 -8.12
CA ALA A 563 -6.43 -6.13 -9.18
C ALA A 563 -7.47 -6.55 -10.24
N VAL A 564 -8.56 -7.18 -9.79
CA VAL A 564 -9.69 -7.58 -10.65
C VAL A 564 -10.25 -6.39 -11.43
N ALA A 565 -10.42 -5.23 -10.79
CA ALA A 565 -10.92 -4.02 -11.44
C ALA A 565 -9.98 -3.51 -12.53
N ARG A 566 -8.67 -3.53 -12.30
CA ARG A 566 -7.65 -3.18 -13.30
C ARG A 566 -7.67 -4.17 -14.47
N ASP A 567 -7.75 -5.46 -14.18
CA ASP A 567 -7.72 -6.52 -15.20
C ASP A 567 -8.97 -6.44 -16.09
N LEU A 568 -10.15 -6.28 -15.47
CA LEU A 568 -11.41 -6.03 -16.19
C LEU A 568 -11.38 -4.74 -16.99
N ALA A 569 -10.85 -3.64 -16.43
CA ALA A 569 -10.75 -2.39 -17.15
C ALA A 569 -9.83 -2.50 -18.37
N GLY A 570 -8.65 -3.13 -18.20
CA GLY A 570 -7.70 -3.34 -19.29
C GLY A 570 -8.28 -4.20 -20.42
N TRP A 571 -9.03 -5.24 -20.08
CA TRP A 571 -9.74 -6.07 -21.07
C TRP A 571 -10.91 -5.33 -21.73
N ALA A 572 -11.72 -4.63 -20.92
CA ALA A 572 -12.95 -3.99 -21.39
C ALA A 572 -12.65 -2.79 -22.29
N GLY A 573 -11.64 -1.99 -21.94
CA GLY A 573 -11.33 -0.71 -22.61
C GLY A 573 -12.36 0.39 -22.31
N ASP A 574 -13.64 0.05 -22.25
CA ASP A 574 -14.76 0.90 -21.87
C ASP A 574 -15.81 0.09 -21.09
N VAL A 575 -16.52 0.75 -20.17
CA VAL A 575 -17.58 0.13 -19.37
C VAL A 575 -18.68 -0.52 -20.23
N ASP A 576 -18.96 -0.01 -21.44
CA ASP A 576 -19.99 -0.55 -22.33
C ASP A 576 -19.68 -1.99 -22.73
N ARG A 577 -18.40 -2.38 -22.79
CA ARG A 577 -18.01 -3.78 -23.04
C ARG A 577 -18.34 -4.70 -21.86
N LEU A 578 -18.44 -4.17 -20.64
CA LEU A 578 -18.91 -4.91 -19.47
C LEU A 578 -20.44 -4.99 -19.43
N VAL A 579 -21.13 -3.98 -19.99
CA VAL A 579 -22.58 -3.96 -20.13
C VAL A 579 -23.01 -4.98 -21.17
N GLY A 580 -23.46 -6.16 -20.71
CA GLY A 580 -23.91 -7.25 -21.59
C GLY A 580 -22.87 -8.33 -21.86
N ALA A 581 -21.67 -8.24 -21.25
CA ALA A 581 -20.73 -9.34 -21.25
C ALA A 581 -21.31 -10.56 -20.50
N ASP A 582 -21.25 -11.73 -21.13
CA ASP A 582 -21.68 -12.95 -20.47
C ASP A 582 -20.66 -13.38 -19.38
N PRO A 583 -21.10 -14.12 -18.36
CA PRO A 583 -20.23 -14.52 -17.26
C PRO A 583 -19.02 -15.40 -17.64
N LEU A 584 -19.08 -16.15 -18.76
CA LEU A 584 -17.94 -16.97 -19.21
C LEU A 584 -16.87 -16.09 -19.85
N THR A 585 -17.27 -15.16 -20.72
CA THR A 585 -16.35 -14.17 -21.31
C THR A 585 -15.60 -13.37 -20.25
N LEU A 586 -16.29 -12.95 -19.19
CA LEU A 586 -15.66 -12.27 -18.04
C LEU A 586 -14.73 -13.18 -17.23
N THR A 587 -14.99 -14.49 -17.20
CA THR A 587 -14.10 -15.45 -16.56
C THR A 587 -12.80 -15.58 -17.34
N ASP A 588 -12.88 -15.63 -18.66
CA ASP A 588 -11.72 -15.72 -19.54
C ASP A 588 -10.85 -14.47 -19.45
N ALA A 589 -11.47 -13.29 -19.51
CA ALA A 589 -10.79 -12.01 -19.33
C ALA A 589 -9.96 -11.96 -18.03
N LEU A 590 -10.51 -12.51 -16.94
CA LEU A 590 -9.83 -12.56 -15.65
C LEU A 590 -8.72 -13.61 -15.59
N SER A 591 -8.87 -14.72 -16.32
CA SER A 591 -7.84 -15.75 -16.38
C SER A 591 -6.67 -15.32 -17.26
N GLU A 592 -6.91 -14.68 -18.41
CA GLU A 592 -5.86 -14.18 -19.32
C GLU A 592 -4.93 -13.15 -18.67
N ALA A 593 -5.42 -12.39 -17.69
CA ALA A 593 -4.62 -11.43 -16.93
C ALA A 593 -3.57 -12.10 -16.00
N ASP A 594 -3.65 -13.42 -15.78
CA ASP A 594 -2.70 -14.22 -15.01
C ASP A 594 -2.27 -15.48 -15.82
N PRO A 595 -1.16 -15.41 -16.56
CA PRO A 595 -0.72 -16.48 -17.46
C PRO A 595 -0.56 -17.84 -16.75
N GLN A 596 -0.11 -17.85 -15.50
CA GLN A 596 0.08 -19.09 -14.74
C GLN A 596 -1.27 -19.72 -14.35
N ARG A 597 -2.22 -18.88 -13.92
CA ARG A 597 -3.57 -19.33 -13.56
C ARG A 597 -4.37 -19.79 -14.78
N ALA A 598 -4.23 -19.10 -15.92
CA ALA A 598 -4.82 -19.53 -17.17
C ALA A 598 -4.32 -20.91 -17.58
N GLU A 599 -3.00 -21.12 -17.54
CA GLU A 599 -2.38 -22.41 -17.91
C GLU A 599 -2.81 -23.54 -16.97
N GLU A 600 -2.83 -23.30 -15.65
CA GLU A 600 -3.28 -24.28 -14.65
C GLU A 600 -4.78 -24.62 -14.82
N GLN A 601 -5.61 -23.63 -15.12
CA GLN A 601 -7.04 -23.83 -15.33
C GLN A 601 -7.33 -24.58 -16.64
N ILE A 602 -6.64 -24.24 -17.74
CA ILE A 602 -6.74 -24.95 -19.02
C ILE A 602 -6.31 -26.41 -18.83
N ARG A 603 -5.17 -26.64 -18.17
CA ARG A 603 -4.67 -27.99 -17.87
C ARG A 603 -5.66 -28.77 -17.01
N SER A 604 -6.21 -28.16 -15.96
CA SER A 604 -7.20 -28.80 -15.10
C SER A 604 -8.47 -29.20 -15.84
N TYR A 605 -8.97 -28.37 -16.77
CA TYR A 605 -10.14 -28.73 -17.59
C TYR A 605 -9.81 -29.80 -18.63
N ALA A 606 -8.62 -29.75 -19.23
CA ALA A 606 -8.16 -30.76 -20.19
C ALA A 606 -8.03 -32.14 -19.51
N ASP A 607 -7.33 -32.22 -18.38
CA ASP A 607 -7.18 -33.45 -17.60
C ASP A 607 -8.54 -34.04 -17.19
N ALA A 608 -9.47 -33.16 -16.80
CA ALA A 608 -10.84 -33.52 -16.45
C ALA A 608 -11.63 -34.08 -17.64
N ALA A 609 -11.55 -33.43 -18.79
CA ALA A 609 -12.22 -33.85 -20.02
C ALA A 609 -11.65 -35.18 -20.53
N GLU A 610 -10.34 -35.36 -20.48
CA GLU A 610 -9.68 -36.62 -20.83
C GLU A 610 -10.10 -37.76 -19.90
N ALA A 611 -10.11 -37.54 -18.58
CA ALA A 611 -10.57 -38.52 -17.61
C ALA A 611 -12.05 -38.90 -17.83
N LEU A 612 -12.91 -37.91 -18.12
CA LEU A 612 -14.31 -38.15 -18.43
C LEU A 612 -14.48 -38.96 -19.73
N LEU A 613 -13.79 -38.59 -20.81
CA LEU A 613 -13.84 -39.31 -22.09
C LEU A 613 -13.31 -40.74 -21.99
N ALA A 614 -12.26 -40.96 -21.17
CA ALA A 614 -11.76 -42.29 -20.89
C ALA A 614 -12.81 -43.15 -20.16
N ALA A 615 -13.47 -42.60 -19.14
CA ALA A 615 -14.55 -43.28 -18.41
C ALA A 615 -15.75 -43.59 -19.33
N LEU A 616 -16.16 -42.63 -20.17
CA LEU A 616 -17.24 -42.80 -21.13
C LEU A 616 -16.94 -43.95 -22.11
N LYS A 617 -15.69 -44.05 -22.62
CA LYS A 617 -15.28 -45.13 -23.53
C LYS A 617 -15.39 -46.51 -22.89
N THR A 618 -14.88 -46.68 -21.67
CA THR A 618 -14.94 -47.96 -20.95
C THR A 618 -16.38 -48.42 -20.72
N GLU A 619 -17.28 -47.49 -20.38
CA GLU A 619 -18.68 -47.83 -20.16
C GLU A 619 -19.44 -48.12 -21.45
N THR A 620 -19.26 -47.32 -22.51
CA THR A 620 -19.89 -47.62 -23.81
C THR A 620 -19.54 -49.02 -24.31
N ALA A 621 -18.32 -49.50 -24.06
CA ALA A 621 -17.92 -50.87 -24.36
C ALA A 621 -18.69 -51.90 -23.52
N SER A 622 -18.88 -51.63 -22.23
CA SER A 622 -19.65 -52.46 -21.29
C SER A 622 -21.16 -52.52 -21.63
N VAL A 623 -21.75 -51.39 -21.98
CA VAL A 623 -23.16 -51.25 -22.39
C VAL A 623 -23.43 -51.97 -23.71
N ALA A 624 -22.52 -51.84 -24.68
CA ALA A 624 -22.58 -52.57 -25.96
C ALA A 624 -22.49 -54.09 -25.76
N LEU A 625 -21.61 -54.56 -24.87
CA LEU A 625 -21.49 -55.97 -24.50
C LEU A 625 -22.76 -56.52 -23.83
N ALA A 626 -23.51 -55.66 -23.13
CA ALA A 626 -24.79 -56.00 -22.50
C ALA A 626 -26.00 -55.90 -23.47
N GLY A 627 -25.78 -55.66 -24.77
CA GLY A 627 -26.84 -55.61 -25.79
C GLY A 627 -27.74 -54.38 -25.73
N ARG A 628 -27.32 -53.31 -25.02
CA ARG A 628 -28.03 -52.03 -24.96
C ARG A 628 -27.40 -51.05 -25.94
N ASP A 629 -28.21 -50.14 -26.49
CA ASP A 629 -27.70 -49.08 -27.39
C ASP A 629 -26.89 -48.04 -26.60
N PRO A 630 -25.57 -47.92 -26.84
CA PRO A 630 -24.74 -46.93 -26.17
C PRO A 630 -25.14 -45.49 -26.52
N ALA A 631 -25.80 -45.26 -27.66
CA ALA A 631 -26.30 -43.94 -28.06
C ALA A 631 -27.52 -43.49 -27.25
N ALA A 632 -28.18 -44.40 -26.53
CA ALA A 632 -29.34 -44.10 -25.68
C ALA A 632 -28.96 -43.74 -24.23
N VAL A 633 -27.67 -43.77 -23.86
CA VAL A 633 -27.21 -43.45 -22.51
C VAL A 633 -27.13 -41.93 -22.33
N GLY A 634 -27.95 -41.40 -21.43
CA GLY A 634 -27.93 -39.97 -21.09
C GLY A 634 -26.71 -39.59 -20.24
N THR A 635 -26.06 -38.49 -20.61
CA THR A 635 -24.83 -37.99 -19.95
C THR A 635 -25.05 -37.69 -18.46
N ALA A 636 -26.23 -37.18 -18.08
CA ALA A 636 -26.57 -36.90 -16.67
C ALA A 636 -26.62 -38.18 -15.82
N ALA A 637 -27.25 -39.24 -16.32
CA ALA A 637 -27.37 -40.51 -15.61
C ALA A 637 -25.98 -41.14 -15.43
N PHE A 638 -25.20 -41.15 -16.50
CA PHE A 638 -23.82 -41.67 -16.51
C PHE A 638 -22.91 -40.94 -15.50
N LEU A 639 -22.89 -39.60 -15.51
CA LEU A 639 -22.04 -38.80 -14.62
C LEU A 639 -22.42 -38.94 -13.13
N ARG A 640 -23.71 -39.16 -12.83
CA ARG A 640 -24.17 -39.36 -11.44
C ARG A 640 -23.78 -40.74 -10.91
N GLU A 641 -23.85 -41.77 -11.74
CA GLU A 641 -23.48 -43.15 -11.39
C GLU A 641 -21.95 -43.30 -11.20
N HIS A 642 -21.18 -42.58 -12.02
CA HIS A 642 -19.70 -42.66 -12.03
C HIS A 642 -19.01 -41.46 -11.38
N ARG A 643 -19.70 -40.77 -10.46
CA ARG A 643 -19.21 -39.55 -9.80
C ARG A 643 -17.86 -39.70 -9.12
N SER A 644 -17.53 -40.91 -8.66
CA SER A 644 -16.26 -41.25 -7.99
C SER A 644 -15.06 -41.38 -8.93
N LEU A 645 -15.28 -41.64 -10.22
CA LEU A 645 -14.23 -41.76 -11.24
C LEU A 645 -13.74 -40.39 -11.72
N LEU A 646 -14.56 -39.36 -11.56
CA LEU A 646 -14.22 -37.98 -11.82
C LEU A 646 -13.34 -37.46 -10.68
N LYS A 647 -12.04 -37.80 -10.69
CA LYS A 647 -11.02 -37.26 -9.78
C LYS A 647 -10.75 -35.76 -9.99
N LEU A 648 -11.78 -34.97 -10.33
CA LEU A 648 -11.78 -33.52 -10.16
C LEU A 648 -12.07 -33.22 -8.70
N GLY A 649 -11.04 -32.92 -7.91
CA GLY A 649 -11.18 -32.65 -6.48
C GLY A 649 -12.39 -31.77 -6.12
N ALA A 650 -13.12 -32.12 -5.05
CA ALA A 650 -14.13 -31.36 -4.29
C ALA A 650 -15.21 -30.51 -5.02
N ARG A 651 -15.31 -30.43 -6.36
CA ARG A 651 -16.14 -29.42 -7.05
C ARG A 651 -16.99 -29.91 -8.23
N PHE A 652 -17.19 -31.23 -8.39
CA PHE A 652 -18.15 -31.78 -9.36
C PHE A 652 -19.53 -31.97 -8.71
N GLY A 653 -20.27 -30.86 -8.58
CA GLY A 653 -21.64 -30.81 -8.03
C GLY A 653 -22.72 -31.21 -9.05
N SER A 654 -23.94 -31.44 -8.58
CA SER A 654 -25.11 -31.82 -9.43
C SER A 654 -25.40 -30.78 -10.51
N ALA A 655 -25.29 -29.49 -10.19
CA ALA A 655 -25.51 -28.40 -11.14
C ALA A 655 -24.53 -28.43 -12.33
N ARG A 656 -23.28 -28.88 -12.10
CA ARG A 656 -22.29 -29.03 -13.17
C ARG A 656 -22.61 -30.23 -14.05
N ILE A 657 -23.07 -31.35 -13.46
CA ILE A 657 -23.53 -32.52 -14.19
C ILE A 657 -24.70 -32.15 -15.11
N ASP A 658 -25.69 -31.44 -14.57
CA ASP A 658 -26.88 -31.05 -15.32
C ASP A 658 -26.54 -30.11 -16.48
N ARG A 659 -25.56 -29.20 -16.30
CA ARG A 659 -25.09 -28.31 -17.36
C ARG A 659 -24.34 -29.07 -18.46
N VAL A 660 -23.43 -29.96 -18.10
CA VAL A 660 -22.71 -30.80 -19.08
C VAL A 660 -23.71 -31.66 -19.86
N ALA A 661 -24.70 -32.24 -19.18
CA ALA A 661 -25.75 -33.02 -19.84
C ALA A 661 -26.72 -32.18 -20.68
N ALA A 662 -26.91 -30.89 -20.37
CA ALA A 662 -27.68 -30.01 -21.24
C ALA A 662 -26.94 -29.67 -22.55
N ALA A 663 -25.61 -29.50 -22.47
CA ALA A 663 -24.77 -29.23 -23.65
C ALA A 663 -24.47 -30.49 -24.47
N LEU A 664 -24.34 -31.63 -23.81
CA LEU A 664 -24.02 -32.93 -24.39
C LEU A 664 -25.02 -33.97 -23.83
N PRO A 665 -26.26 -34.02 -24.36
CA PRO A 665 -27.33 -34.89 -23.84
C PRO A 665 -26.98 -36.38 -23.74
N THR A 666 -26.23 -36.90 -24.72
CA THR A 666 -25.87 -38.31 -24.80
C THR A 666 -24.37 -38.56 -24.67
N VAL A 667 -24.01 -39.75 -24.20
CA VAL A 667 -22.62 -40.20 -24.14
C VAL A 667 -21.96 -40.17 -25.53
N ALA A 668 -22.72 -40.48 -26.59
CA ALA A 668 -22.24 -40.43 -27.97
C ALA A 668 -21.89 -39.00 -28.42
N GLU A 669 -22.71 -38.01 -28.08
CA GLU A 669 -22.42 -36.60 -28.35
C GLU A 669 -21.19 -36.11 -27.58
N ALA A 670 -21.05 -36.51 -26.31
CA ALA A 670 -19.87 -36.19 -25.51
C ALA A 670 -18.58 -36.79 -26.12
N GLN A 671 -18.63 -38.02 -26.61
CA GLN A 671 -17.51 -38.66 -27.30
C GLN A 671 -17.17 -37.99 -28.64
N ALA A 672 -18.20 -37.62 -29.42
CA ALA A 672 -18.03 -36.94 -30.71
C ALA A 672 -17.46 -35.52 -30.55
N ALA A 673 -17.84 -34.82 -29.47
CA ALA A 673 -17.34 -33.49 -29.14
C ALA A 673 -15.85 -33.46 -28.77
N GLY A 674 -15.28 -34.62 -28.38
CA GLY A 674 -13.87 -34.75 -28.01
C GLY A 674 -13.47 -33.89 -26.81
N VAL A 675 -12.17 -33.81 -26.54
CA VAL A 675 -11.63 -33.08 -25.36
C VAL A 675 -12.09 -31.62 -25.37
N SER A 676 -12.01 -30.94 -26.53
CA SER A 676 -12.37 -29.53 -26.66
C SER A 676 -13.84 -29.26 -26.32
N GLY A 677 -14.78 -30.01 -26.89
CA GLY A 677 -16.20 -29.76 -26.63
C GLY A 677 -16.63 -30.16 -25.21
N VAL A 678 -15.96 -31.14 -24.60
CA VAL A 678 -16.16 -31.46 -23.18
C VAL A 678 -15.59 -30.38 -22.27
N VAL A 679 -14.41 -29.82 -22.59
CA VAL A 679 -13.86 -28.65 -21.87
C VAL A 679 -14.85 -27.49 -21.90
N ASP A 680 -15.43 -27.17 -23.05
CA ASP A 680 -16.42 -26.10 -23.16
C ASP A 680 -17.67 -26.35 -22.32
N ALA A 681 -18.15 -27.60 -22.26
CA ALA A 681 -19.26 -27.99 -21.40
C ALA A 681 -18.91 -27.95 -19.89
N LEU A 682 -17.65 -28.19 -19.54
CA LEU A 682 -17.15 -28.18 -18.15
C LEU A 682 -16.90 -26.78 -17.60
N ARG A 683 -16.73 -25.79 -18.47
CA ARG A 683 -16.46 -24.41 -18.08
C ARG A 683 -17.65 -23.84 -17.30
N THR A 684 -17.34 -23.21 -16.18
CA THR A 684 -18.33 -22.57 -15.32
C THR A 684 -17.89 -21.16 -15.02
N PRO A 685 -18.80 -20.17 -15.08
CA PRO A 685 -18.45 -18.81 -14.71
C PRO A 685 -17.85 -18.75 -13.31
N GLY A 686 -16.75 -18.01 -13.16
CA GLY A 686 -16.22 -17.68 -11.85
C GLY A 686 -17.23 -16.85 -11.06
N VAL A 687 -17.31 -17.03 -9.74
CA VAL A 687 -18.23 -16.29 -8.86
C VAL A 687 -18.10 -14.77 -9.05
N VAL A 688 -16.87 -14.28 -9.22
CA VAL A 688 -16.60 -12.85 -9.46
C VAL A 688 -17.18 -12.40 -10.80
N ALA A 689 -16.95 -13.15 -11.87
CA ALA A 689 -17.48 -12.86 -13.21
C ALA A 689 -19.02 -12.86 -13.23
N ALA A 690 -19.65 -13.82 -12.54
CA ALA A 690 -21.10 -13.86 -12.39
C ALA A 690 -21.65 -12.63 -11.64
N ASN A 691 -20.98 -12.18 -10.57
CA ASN A 691 -21.38 -10.97 -9.84
C ASN A 691 -21.24 -9.69 -10.70
N VAL A 692 -20.19 -9.60 -11.52
CA VAL A 692 -19.97 -8.48 -12.44
C VAL A 692 -21.07 -8.44 -13.49
N ALA A 693 -21.33 -9.56 -14.18
CA ALA A 693 -22.40 -9.66 -15.18
C ALA A 693 -23.77 -9.32 -14.57
N ALA A 694 -24.09 -9.89 -13.41
CA ALA A 694 -25.36 -9.64 -12.72
C ALA A 694 -25.53 -8.16 -12.33
N PHE A 695 -24.44 -7.49 -11.92
CA PHE A 695 -24.47 -6.08 -11.59
C PHE A 695 -24.81 -5.22 -12.82
N PHE A 696 -24.08 -5.38 -13.92
CA PHE A 696 -24.31 -4.59 -15.14
C PHE A 696 -25.63 -4.94 -15.86
N ALA A 697 -26.17 -6.16 -15.64
CA ALA A 697 -27.48 -6.56 -16.11
C ALA A 697 -28.64 -6.04 -15.23
N SER A 698 -28.38 -5.45 -14.07
CA SER A 698 -29.41 -4.89 -13.19
C SER A 698 -29.79 -3.45 -13.56
N ASP A 699 -31.03 -3.03 -13.28
CA ASP A 699 -31.48 -1.63 -13.47
C ASP A 699 -30.55 -0.67 -12.72
N ARG A 700 -30.24 -1.00 -11.47
CA ARG A 700 -29.31 -0.24 -10.63
C ARG A 700 -27.93 -0.06 -11.29
N GLY A 701 -27.39 -1.10 -11.89
CA GLY A 701 -26.09 -1.04 -12.55
C GLY A 701 -26.11 -0.12 -13.78
N ARG A 702 -27.13 -0.28 -14.63
CA ARG A 702 -27.33 0.56 -15.82
C ARG A 702 -27.53 2.03 -15.47
N GLU A 703 -28.39 2.32 -14.49
CA GLU A 703 -28.65 3.69 -14.02
C GLU A 703 -27.41 4.33 -13.42
N LEU A 704 -26.63 3.57 -12.64
CA LEU A 704 -25.38 4.07 -12.05
C LEU A 704 -24.38 4.45 -13.15
N VAL A 705 -24.17 3.58 -14.14
CA VAL A 705 -23.23 3.83 -15.25
C VAL A 705 -23.66 5.06 -16.05
N ALA A 706 -24.94 5.15 -16.42
CA ALA A 706 -25.48 6.28 -17.14
C ALA A 706 -25.30 7.60 -16.38
N ALA A 707 -25.63 7.61 -15.08
CA ALA A 707 -25.52 8.79 -14.24
C ALA A 707 -24.05 9.21 -13.98
N LEU A 708 -23.12 8.27 -13.82
CA LEU A 708 -21.69 8.60 -13.71
C LEU A 708 -21.16 9.20 -15.01
N ARG A 709 -21.53 8.63 -16.16
CA ARG A 709 -21.17 9.15 -17.49
C ARG A 709 -21.71 10.56 -17.71
N GLU A 710 -22.98 10.81 -17.37
CA GLU A 710 -23.60 12.14 -17.46
C GLU A 710 -22.87 13.19 -16.60
N ARG A 711 -22.28 12.77 -15.47
CA ARG A 711 -21.53 13.65 -14.57
C ARG A 711 -20.07 13.84 -14.96
N GLY A 712 -19.65 13.30 -16.12
CA GLY A 712 -18.30 13.45 -16.66
C GLY A 712 -17.26 12.55 -16.01
N VAL A 713 -17.67 11.49 -15.32
CA VAL A 713 -16.73 10.47 -14.83
C VAL A 713 -16.23 9.66 -16.01
N VAL A 714 -14.92 9.52 -16.15
CA VAL A 714 -14.26 8.72 -17.18
C VAL A 714 -14.53 7.23 -16.90
N LEU A 715 -15.16 6.56 -17.85
CA LEU A 715 -15.54 5.14 -17.78
C LEU A 715 -14.77 4.28 -18.79
N GLU A 716 -13.76 4.86 -19.41
CA GLU A 716 -12.75 4.22 -20.22
C GLU A 716 -11.60 3.73 -19.33
N ALA A 717 -10.96 2.64 -19.75
CA ALA A 717 -9.69 2.23 -19.16
C ALA A 717 -8.70 3.40 -19.24
N GLU A 718 -7.94 3.61 -18.16
CA GLU A 718 -6.79 4.50 -18.26
C GLU A 718 -5.93 3.97 -19.39
N ARG A 719 -5.81 4.76 -20.47
CA ARG A 719 -4.74 4.49 -21.43
C ARG A 719 -3.47 4.59 -20.59
N PRO A 720 -2.58 3.57 -20.60
CA PRO A 720 -1.23 3.82 -20.14
C PRO A 720 -0.79 5.12 -20.84
N PRO A 721 -0.13 6.06 -20.14
CA PRO A 721 0.37 7.26 -20.80
C PRO A 721 1.06 6.74 -22.05
N ALA A 722 0.54 7.13 -23.21
CA ALA A 722 1.00 6.58 -24.47
C ALA A 722 2.51 6.65 -24.40
N SER A 723 3.19 5.51 -24.50
CA SER A 723 4.65 5.47 -24.59
C SER A 723 5.02 6.61 -25.51
N ALA A 724 5.73 7.60 -24.97
CA ALA A 724 5.85 8.93 -25.52
C ALA A 724 5.78 8.88 -27.05
N ALA A 725 4.70 9.42 -27.64
CA ALA A 725 4.73 9.72 -29.06
C ALA A 725 6.04 10.50 -29.29
N PRO A 726 6.85 10.13 -30.29
CA PRO A 726 8.24 10.55 -30.38
C PRO A 726 8.30 12.07 -30.24
N PRO A 727 9.13 12.63 -29.33
CA PRO A 727 9.19 14.06 -29.17
C PRO A 727 9.60 14.67 -30.51
N ALA A 728 8.87 15.72 -30.90
CA ALA A 728 9.22 16.53 -32.05
C ALA A 728 10.72 16.87 -31.99
N ALA A 729 11.46 16.42 -32.99
CA ALA A 729 12.93 16.51 -33.08
C ALA A 729 13.49 17.95 -33.01
N ALA A 730 12.62 18.97 -32.96
CA ALA A 730 12.99 20.37 -32.96
C ALA A 730 13.60 20.85 -31.62
N VAL A 731 13.20 20.29 -30.47
CA VAL A 731 13.63 20.79 -29.14
C VAL A 731 14.27 19.73 -28.24
N ALA A 732 14.12 18.43 -28.55
CA ALA A 732 14.71 17.34 -27.78
C ALA A 732 16.25 17.43 -27.76
N GLY A 733 16.84 17.32 -26.57
CA GLY A 733 18.29 17.40 -26.36
C GLY A 733 18.92 18.78 -26.46
N LYS A 734 18.13 19.83 -26.79
CA LYS A 734 18.62 21.21 -26.88
C LYS A 734 18.60 21.91 -25.53
N LYS A 735 19.61 22.73 -25.26
CA LYS A 735 19.67 23.64 -24.12
C LYS A 735 19.00 24.97 -24.46
N ILE A 736 17.83 25.21 -23.87
CA ILE A 736 16.96 26.33 -24.18
C ILE A 736 17.00 27.36 -23.05
N VAL A 737 17.00 28.65 -23.38
CA VAL A 737 16.83 29.73 -22.41
C VAL A 737 15.55 30.50 -22.74
N LEU A 738 14.75 30.80 -21.72
CA LEU A 738 13.56 31.64 -21.87
C LEU A 738 13.85 33.06 -21.38
N THR A 739 13.47 34.08 -22.16
CA THR A 739 13.63 35.48 -21.77
C THR A 739 12.52 36.36 -22.33
N GLY A 740 12.31 37.54 -21.73
CA GLY A 740 11.19 38.42 -22.07
C GLY A 740 9.84 37.96 -21.50
N ARG A 741 8.81 38.76 -21.71
CA ARG A 741 7.41 38.45 -21.41
C ARG A 741 6.85 37.61 -22.55
N LEU A 742 6.33 36.44 -22.21
CA LEU A 742 5.68 35.52 -23.15
C LEU A 742 4.19 35.87 -23.23
N GLU A 743 3.61 35.73 -24.41
CA GLU A 743 2.22 36.09 -24.75
C GLU A 743 1.23 34.98 -24.43
N ARG A 744 1.60 33.69 -24.63
CA ARG A 744 0.67 32.56 -24.52
C ARG A 744 0.93 31.69 -23.29
N PHE A 745 2.17 31.57 -22.84
CA PHE A 745 2.53 30.77 -21.67
C PHE A 745 3.16 31.60 -20.57
N THR A 746 3.00 31.19 -19.31
CA THR A 746 3.92 31.63 -18.27
C THR A 746 5.27 30.93 -18.43
N ARG A 747 6.36 31.55 -17.93
CA ARG A 747 7.70 30.93 -18.01
C ARG A 747 7.77 29.56 -17.33
N PRO A 748 7.15 29.31 -16.15
CA PRO A 748 7.09 27.99 -15.54
C PRO A 748 6.37 26.97 -16.42
N GLU A 749 5.18 27.30 -16.93
CA GLU A 749 4.41 26.41 -17.81
C GLU A 749 5.18 26.03 -19.08
N LEU A 750 5.79 27.01 -19.75
CA LEU A 750 6.59 26.73 -20.95
C LEU A 750 7.87 25.93 -20.61
N THR A 751 8.46 26.15 -19.44
CA THR A 751 9.61 25.37 -18.97
C THR A 751 9.25 23.90 -18.81
N ASP A 752 8.10 23.61 -18.19
CA ASP A 752 7.63 22.26 -17.99
C ASP A 752 7.25 21.58 -19.31
N LEU A 753 6.59 22.31 -20.22
CA LEU A 753 6.23 21.82 -21.55
C LEU A 753 7.46 21.48 -22.42
N LEU A 754 8.54 22.26 -22.32
CA LEU A 754 9.79 22.02 -23.04
C LEU A 754 10.60 20.88 -22.41
N ARG A 755 10.65 20.78 -21.07
CA ARG A 755 11.30 19.67 -20.35
C ARG A 755 10.60 18.35 -20.59
N ALA A 756 9.27 18.34 -20.61
CA ALA A 756 8.47 17.18 -20.98
C ALA A 756 8.74 16.68 -22.41
N ARG A 757 9.31 17.54 -23.28
CA ARG A 757 9.72 17.21 -24.66
C ARG A 757 11.23 16.98 -24.78
N GLY A 758 11.94 16.81 -23.67
CA GLY A 758 13.36 16.44 -23.64
C GLY A 758 14.33 17.61 -23.81
N ALA A 759 13.91 18.86 -23.65
CA ALA A 759 14.80 20.02 -23.69
C ALA A 759 15.38 20.34 -22.30
N GLU A 760 16.63 20.83 -22.25
CA GLU A 760 17.25 21.34 -21.02
C GLU A 760 17.00 22.85 -20.89
N VAL A 761 16.08 23.28 -20.03
CA VAL A 761 15.79 24.70 -19.84
C VAL A 761 16.67 25.31 -18.74
N SER A 762 17.44 26.35 -19.10
CA SER A 762 18.36 27.06 -18.21
C SER A 762 18.02 28.56 -18.06
N SER A 763 18.43 29.16 -16.95
CA SER A 763 18.12 30.56 -16.62
C SER A 763 19.09 31.58 -17.24
N ALA A 764 20.22 31.13 -17.79
CA ALA A 764 21.30 31.99 -18.31
C ALA A 764 21.80 31.54 -19.69
N VAL A 765 22.04 32.51 -20.58
CA VAL A 765 22.65 32.27 -21.89
C VAL A 765 24.16 32.03 -21.71
N SER A 766 24.64 30.90 -22.21
CA SER A 766 26.06 30.51 -22.25
C SER A 766 26.46 30.05 -23.66
N SER A 767 27.74 29.72 -23.87
CA SER A 767 28.22 29.14 -25.14
C SER A 767 27.64 27.75 -25.43
N LYS A 768 27.03 27.10 -24.43
CA LYS A 768 26.34 25.80 -24.57
C LYS A 768 24.84 25.95 -24.82
N THR A 769 24.32 27.17 -24.96
CA THR A 769 22.89 27.40 -25.23
C THR A 769 22.63 27.19 -26.72
N ASP A 770 21.75 26.24 -27.05
CA ASP A 770 21.39 25.93 -28.44
C ASP A 770 20.31 26.88 -28.98
N LEU A 771 19.39 27.33 -28.11
CA LEU A 771 18.23 28.12 -28.51
C LEU A 771 17.79 29.10 -27.41
N LEU A 772 17.50 30.34 -27.80
CA LEU A 772 16.88 31.35 -26.95
C LEU A 772 15.43 31.59 -27.41
N ILE A 773 14.46 31.39 -26.54
CA ILE A 773 13.08 31.85 -26.78
C ILE A 773 12.94 33.25 -26.20
N ALA A 774 12.73 34.23 -27.07
CA ALA A 774 12.69 35.64 -26.74
C ALA A 774 11.27 36.20 -26.91
N GLY A 775 10.62 36.48 -25.78
CA GLY A 775 9.39 37.27 -25.72
C GLY A 775 9.66 38.79 -25.69
N GLU A 776 8.61 39.56 -25.44
CA GLU A 776 8.67 41.02 -25.37
C GLU A 776 9.66 41.48 -24.28
N ALA A 777 10.45 42.53 -24.53
CA ALA A 777 11.47 43.04 -23.59
C ALA A 777 12.56 42.01 -23.17
N ALA A 778 12.99 41.12 -24.06
CA ALA A 778 14.08 40.15 -23.85
C ALA A 778 15.47 40.75 -23.47
N GLY A 779 15.66 42.06 -23.66
CA GLY A 779 16.76 42.85 -23.08
C GLY A 779 18.17 42.26 -23.24
N SER A 780 18.91 42.22 -22.13
CA SER A 780 20.34 41.86 -22.07
C SER A 780 20.66 40.42 -22.49
N LYS A 781 19.72 39.48 -22.34
CA LYS A 781 19.92 38.08 -22.74
C LYS A 781 19.84 37.88 -24.25
N ARG A 782 18.98 38.64 -24.95
CA ARG A 782 18.93 38.66 -26.42
C ARG A 782 20.23 39.20 -27.01
N ALA A 783 20.76 40.30 -26.45
CA ALA A 783 22.04 40.87 -26.87
C ALA A 783 23.21 39.89 -26.64
N LYS A 784 23.19 39.15 -25.52
CA LYS A 784 24.20 38.12 -25.21
C LYS A 784 24.11 36.93 -26.17
N ALA A 785 22.91 36.47 -26.52
CA ALA A 785 22.69 35.39 -27.48
C ALA A 785 23.19 35.75 -28.90
N LEU A 786 22.93 36.97 -29.37
CA LEU A 786 23.43 37.46 -30.67
C LEU A 786 24.97 37.47 -30.73
N LYS A 787 25.64 37.90 -29.65
CA LYS A 787 27.11 37.89 -29.57
C LYS A 787 27.71 36.48 -29.57
N LEU A 788 26.98 35.50 -29.06
CA LEU A 788 27.40 34.10 -28.96
C LEU A 788 26.94 33.24 -30.14
N GLY A 789 26.25 33.82 -31.13
CA GLY A 789 25.74 33.09 -32.30
C GLY A 789 24.61 32.10 -31.98
N VAL A 790 23.92 32.27 -30.86
CA VAL A 790 22.83 31.38 -30.42
C VAL A 790 21.57 31.66 -31.24
N THR A 791 20.89 30.62 -31.71
CA THR A 791 19.62 30.73 -32.45
C THR A 791 18.55 31.37 -31.58
N ILE A 792 17.77 32.31 -32.11
CA ILE A 792 16.72 33.02 -31.37
C ILE A 792 15.38 32.78 -32.05
N TRP A 793 14.40 32.26 -31.30
CA TRP A 793 13.02 32.12 -31.75
C TRP A 793 12.09 33.01 -30.92
N THR A 794 11.04 33.50 -31.57
CA THR A 794 9.84 34.03 -30.93
C THR A 794 8.94 32.88 -30.45
N GLU A 795 7.98 33.19 -29.58
CA GLU A 795 7.02 32.21 -29.11
C GLU A 795 6.13 31.65 -30.24
N ALA A 796 5.84 32.47 -31.26
CA ALA A 796 5.12 32.02 -32.45
C ALA A 796 5.95 31.03 -33.28
N GLU A 797 7.25 31.28 -33.45
CA GLU A 797 8.17 30.36 -34.15
C GLU A 797 8.36 29.05 -33.38
N LEU A 798 8.36 29.11 -32.05
CA LEU A 798 8.39 27.91 -31.20
C LEU A 798 7.14 27.04 -31.40
N LEU A 799 5.95 27.66 -31.44
CA LEU A 799 4.69 26.95 -31.66
C LEU A 799 4.59 26.34 -33.05
N ALA A 800 5.16 27.02 -34.07
CA ALA A 800 5.24 26.47 -35.43
C ALA A 800 6.24 25.30 -35.51
N ALA A 801 7.36 25.37 -34.79
CA ALA A 801 8.41 24.35 -34.80
C ALA A 801 8.09 23.14 -33.91
N VAL A 802 7.21 23.27 -32.92
CA VAL A 802 6.82 22.22 -31.98
C VAL A 802 5.30 22.03 -32.00
N PRO A 803 4.77 21.21 -32.94
CA PRO A 803 3.35 20.93 -33.01
C PRO A 803 2.81 20.33 -31.70
N GLY A 804 1.63 20.80 -31.26
CA GLY A 804 0.99 20.35 -30.02
C GLY A 804 1.54 20.99 -28.73
N LEU A 805 2.26 22.11 -28.83
CA LEU A 805 2.69 22.90 -27.67
C LEU A 805 1.58 23.83 -27.14
N ALA A 806 0.60 24.19 -27.99
CA ALA A 806 -0.56 25.04 -27.67
C ALA A 806 -1.76 24.26 -27.11
#